data_AF-A0A9P0BGV5-F1
#
_entry.id   AF-A0A9P0BGV5-F1
#
_cell.length_a   1.000
_cell.length_b   1.000
_cell.length_c   1.000
_cell.angle_alpha   90.00
_cell.angle_beta   90.00
_cell.angle_gamma   90.00
#
_symmetry.space_group_name_H-M   'P 1'
#
loop_
_entity.id
_entity.type
_entity.pdbx_description
1 polymer ?
#
loop_
_entity_poly.entity_id
_entity_poly.type
_entity_poly.pdbx_seq_one_letter_code
_entity_poly.pdbx_strand_id
1 'polypeptide(L)'
;MCETKPKLLDNPRAALEVYIIGLQSEAKADRKQALVKLNEEIFENPVNSDCDLTIIFPEVYAYVLKSFSDPSEGCRETSAQIISNFIEKLPLNDYYLTYILPVIVRRIGCPEIVEESEEIRLVLIELVHKILDKYKVTFLLSPFINDFTNILTKTVTDPFPKVKLEACECIIMLTKVLQRDFHFQCESYVKPVLSNFAHQHFRVRVAAIKAIGAIVLAGNGKCFELSISPMAEKLFDENTQVRMQVTLEVGNWMMSYKDRYSFWHRLLPVLLTSLSDAMEEIRNTATTLWADIGLQYMEENEEDLKKKADFLKDVPTHYPDVKRPNMGCRFLAQTNIGKIVPAICREMDSWQPDARLRISQLLCWLILCSEEGATQHAFTIVKALLRGATDDDPRIILEIKRAAELFGYFIAPSTWWPLLEAEVDSWAALLVLANIIRGSRAELLQEKVLEELCREAADPDRCRTRKPKYQTNLLHMSEALLDVCGEACANVADDLFTINFTVYAMPVDNQIQFMAISNLDKLRYVEKCGKTLTSLYERHIGKVLAGITSDALTWTMLTPDRCLLECALTHSGSAMGAQLHLIAPLLKECLATPKVDPEVKLKIFTTLSTVLLRRDVNFRTCDNDKLEAFLKIVLEEVIMPNLVWTAGRTAEATRAAAAACLCAALQDRPAEPPAATPHAGGDGDTGDKKVNLFPTKESLEPFLEKMVPLLVGLADDNSMLTRQHTMRAVCCLAVLARQRGCFTGEILHKLYFVILKRLDDSSDKVRSFAVHTLVTLFCNRPAEYDTVLYGAHVDALYNAMLVHLDDADENFRKEMLEALIKLSDIDPPLLMKKVKANINLYRNKAAYERLSSHIEKILKG
;
A
#
# COMPACT_ATOMS: atom_id res chain seq x y z
N MET A 1 -101.25 13.46 -3.13
CA MET A 1 -100.93 14.80 -3.65
C MET A 1 -99.46 14.79 -3.99
N CYS A 2 -99.13 14.97 -5.27
CA CYS A 2 -97.75 14.89 -5.76
C CYS A 2 -97.13 16.28 -5.58
N GLU A 3 -96.42 16.49 -4.47
CA GLU A 3 -95.63 17.70 -4.29
C GLU A 3 -94.51 17.69 -5.33
N THR A 4 -94.60 18.59 -6.31
CA THR A 4 -93.52 18.86 -7.27
C THR A 4 -92.28 19.29 -6.49
N LYS A 5 -91.25 18.43 -6.46
CA LYS A 5 -89.94 18.73 -5.86
C LYS A 5 -89.45 20.08 -6.40
N PRO A 6 -89.17 21.09 -5.56
CA PRO A 6 -88.68 22.38 -6.02
C PRO A 6 -87.34 22.20 -6.74
N LYS A 7 -87.13 22.94 -7.84
CA LYS A 7 -85.87 22.88 -8.59
C LYS A 7 -84.75 23.50 -7.77
N LEU A 8 -83.56 22.89 -7.84
CA LEU A 8 -82.38 23.34 -7.09
C LEU A 8 -82.03 24.81 -7.38
N LEU A 9 -82.23 25.26 -8.62
CA LEU A 9 -81.96 26.61 -9.09
C LEU A 9 -82.92 27.67 -8.49
N ASP A 10 -84.15 27.30 -8.17
CA ASP A 10 -85.20 28.23 -7.72
C ASP A 10 -85.21 28.39 -6.19
N ASN A 11 -84.97 27.31 -5.45
CA ASN A 11 -84.90 27.32 -3.99
C ASN A 11 -83.97 26.19 -3.49
N PRO A 12 -82.65 26.44 -3.39
CA PRO A 12 -81.66 25.43 -3.01
C PRO A 12 -81.98 24.76 -1.67
N ARG A 13 -82.43 25.54 -0.68
CA ARG A 13 -82.75 25.06 0.66
C ARG A 13 -83.89 24.06 0.64
N ALA A 14 -85.01 24.40 0.00
CA ALA A 14 -86.17 23.51 -0.08
C ALA A 14 -85.88 22.26 -0.93
N ALA A 15 -85.09 22.39 -1.99
CA ALA A 15 -84.73 21.26 -2.86
C ALA A 15 -83.85 20.22 -2.16
N LEU A 16 -83.00 20.67 -1.22
CA LEU A 16 -82.06 19.82 -0.48
C LEU A 16 -82.54 19.46 0.93
N GLU A 17 -83.67 20.01 1.40
CA GLU A 17 -84.18 19.87 2.77
C GLU A 17 -84.32 18.41 3.20
N VAL A 18 -84.85 17.54 2.33
CA VAL A 18 -85.00 16.10 2.62
C VAL A 18 -83.65 15.44 2.94
N TYR A 19 -82.59 15.81 2.22
CA TYR A 19 -81.25 15.28 2.46
C TYR A 19 -80.64 15.90 3.71
N ILE A 20 -80.81 17.21 3.93
CA ILE A 20 -80.34 17.93 5.13
C ILE A 20 -80.96 17.32 6.41
N ILE A 21 -82.25 17.00 6.40
CA ILE A 21 -82.93 16.31 7.51
C ILE A 21 -82.35 14.90 7.68
N GLY A 22 -82.10 14.18 6.58
CA GLY A 22 -81.47 12.85 6.61
C GLY A 22 -80.10 12.82 7.29
N LEU A 23 -79.31 13.91 7.19
CA LEU A 23 -78.02 14.05 7.88
C LEU A 23 -78.15 14.09 9.42
N GLN A 24 -79.35 14.32 9.95
CA GLN A 24 -79.62 14.36 11.39
C GLN A 24 -80.20 13.03 11.92
N SER A 25 -80.36 12.00 11.07
CA SER A 25 -80.86 10.69 11.49
C SER A 25 -79.93 10.02 12.51
N GLU A 26 -80.50 9.31 13.49
CA GLU A 26 -79.73 8.48 14.43
C GLU A 26 -79.05 7.30 13.71
N ALA A 27 -79.63 6.81 12.61
CA ALA A 27 -79.11 5.68 11.86
C ALA A 27 -77.96 6.09 10.94
N LYS A 28 -76.80 5.42 11.09
CA LYS A 28 -75.60 5.67 10.26
C LYS A 28 -75.84 5.50 8.76
N ALA A 29 -76.68 4.52 8.37
CA ALA A 29 -76.96 4.21 6.98
C ALA A 29 -77.72 5.35 6.29
N ASP A 30 -78.69 5.94 7.00
CA ASP A 30 -79.50 7.05 6.49
C ASP A 30 -78.66 8.30 6.31
N ARG A 31 -77.78 8.62 7.28
CA ARG A 31 -76.86 9.76 7.17
C ARG A 31 -75.90 9.60 5.98
N LYS A 32 -75.32 8.40 5.80
CA LYS A 32 -74.45 8.11 4.66
C LYS A 32 -75.20 8.23 3.33
N GLN A 33 -76.39 7.63 3.24
CA GLN A 33 -77.22 7.69 2.03
C GLN A 33 -77.66 9.13 1.71
N ALA A 34 -77.91 9.95 2.74
CA ALA A 34 -78.24 11.36 2.58
C ALA A 34 -77.04 12.16 2.02
N LEU A 35 -75.82 11.92 2.49
CA LEU A 35 -74.60 12.52 1.91
C LEU A 35 -74.42 12.12 0.44
N VAL A 36 -74.57 10.83 0.12
CA VAL A 36 -74.43 10.33 -1.26
C VAL A 36 -75.46 11.00 -2.18
N LYS A 37 -76.74 11.01 -1.78
CA LYS A 37 -77.80 11.66 -2.58
C LYS A 37 -77.61 13.17 -2.69
N LEU A 38 -77.09 13.82 -1.64
CA LEU A 38 -76.77 15.24 -1.69
C LEU A 38 -75.64 15.52 -2.68
N ASN A 39 -74.61 14.67 -2.73
CA ASN A 39 -73.55 14.75 -3.74
C ASN A 39 -74.09 14.55 -5.16
N GLU A 40 -74.89 13.49 -5.37
CA GLU A 40 -75.52 13.17 -6.65
C GLU A 40 -76.39 14.35 -7.14
N GLU A 41 -77.25 14.90 -6.28
CA GLU A 41 -78.17 15.97 -6.65
C GLU A 41 -77.44 17.27 -7.01
N ILE A 42 -76.36 17.63 -6.29
CA ILE A 42 -75.64 18.89 -6.51
C ILE A 42 -74.66 18.78 -7.69
N PHE A 43 -73.96 17.65 -7.84
CA PHE A 43 -72.81 17.57 -8.73
C PHE A 43 -72.96 16.61 -9.91
N GLU A 44 -73.81 15.60 -9.83
CA GLU A 44 -73.95 14.54 -10.84
C GLU A 44 -75.25 14.64 -11.63
N ASN A 45 -76.31 15.22 -11.06
CA ASN A 45 -77.59 15.40 -11.73
C ASN A 45 -77.44 16.39 -12.91
N PRO A 46 -77.61 15.93 -14.18
CA PRO A 46 -77.42 16.78 -15.36
C PRO A 46 -78.38 17.97 -15.41
N VAL A 47 -79.54 17.87 -14.76
CA VAL A 47 -80.55 18.95 -14.72
C VAL A 47 -80.05 20.15 -13.91
N ASN A 48 -79.10 19.93 -13.00
CA ASN A 48 -78.57 20.94 -12.10
C ASN A 48 -77.17 21.43 -12.51
N SER A 49 -76.66 21.05 -13.69
CA SER A 49 -75.30 21.37 -14.14
C SER A 49 -74.99 22.87 -14.16
N ASP A 50 -76.00 23.68 -14.47
CA ASP A 50 -75.89 25.14 -14.63
C ASP A 50 -76.26 25.90 -13.34
N CYS A 51 -76.49 25.19 -12.23
CA CYS A 51 -76.82 25.83 -10.96
C CYS A 51 -75.62 26.60 -10.39
N ASP A 52 -75.88 27.82 -9.93
CA ASP A 52 -74.87 28.63 -9.26
C ASP A 52 -74.54 28.03 -7.88
N LEU A 53 -73.35 27.44 -7.74
CA LEU A 53 -72.92 26.84 -6.49
C LEU A 53 -72.68 27.87 -5.37
N THR A 54 -72.55 29.16 -5.70
CA THR A 54 -72.33 30.23 -4.70
C THR A 54 -73.56 30.46 -3.80
N ILE A 55 -74.77 30.19 -4.32
CA ILE A 55 -76.02 30.25 -3.55
C ILE A 55 -76.36 28.90 -2.88
N ILE A 56 -75.84 27.78 -3.40
CA ILE A 56 -76.07 26.45 -2.84
C ILE A 56 -75.17 26.23 -1.62
N PHE A 57 -73.90 26.60 -1.69
CA PHE A 57 -72.92 26.34 -0.64
C PHE A 57 -73.39 26.85 0.74
N PRO A 58 -73.85 28.11 0.92
CA PRO A 58 -74.31 28.63 2.22
C PRO A 58 -75.44 27.83 2.87
N GLU A 59 -76.29 27.18 2.07
CA GLU A 59 -77.45 26.41 2.57
C GLU A 59 -77.05 25.02 3.09
N VAL A 60 -75.94 24.44 2.62
CA VAL A 60 -75.57 23.05 2.95
C VAL A 60 -74.25 22.89 3.70
N TYR A 61 -73.30 23.82 3.57
CA TYR A 61 -71.93 23.60 4.03
C TYR A 61 -71.84 23.26 5.52
N ALA A 62 -72.64 23.92 6.38
CA ALA A 62 -72.61 23.69 7.82
C ALA A 62 -73.02 22.27 8.19
N TYR A 63 -73.98 21.68 7.46
CA TYR A 63 -74.44 20.31 7.67
C TYR A 63 -73.40 19.29 7.19
N VAL A 64 -72.80 19.52 6.01
CA VAL A 64 -71.74 18.68 5.46
C VAL A 64 -70.50 18.72 6.34
N LEU A 65 -70.07 19.90 6.78
CA LEU A 65 -68.92 20.06 7.67
C LEU A 65 -69.13 19.43 9.05
N LYS A 66 -70.37 19.40 9.56
CA LYS A 66 -70.69 18.67 10.80
C LYS A 66 -70.42 17.15 10.64
N SER A 67 -70.64 16.60 9.45
CA SER A 67 -70.38 15.18 9.15
C SER A 67 -68.90 14.80 9.12
N PHE A 68 -67.96 15.75 9.13
CA PHE A 68 -66.53 15.46 9.31
C PHE A 68 -66.21 14.89 10.71
N SER A 69 -67.11 15.07 11.67
CA SER A 69 -67.01 14.47 13.01
C SER A 69 -68.02 13.34 13.21
N ASP A 70 -68.61 12.80 12.14
CA ASP A 70 -69.53 11.66 12.22
C ASP A 70 -68.79 10.42 12.73
N PRO A 71 -69.39 9.59 13.60
CA PRO A 71 -68.80 8.32 14.01
C PRO A 71 -68.48 7.38 12.84
N SER A 72 -69.24 7.43 11.75
CA SER A 72 -69.04 6.57 10.57
C SER A 72 -67.97 7.13 9.64
N GLU A 73 -66.94 6.32 9.36
CA GLU A 73 -65.88 6.63 8.38
C GLU A 73 -66.46 7.00 7.00
N GLY A 74 -67.38 6.18 6.48
CA GLY A 74 -68.01 6.46 5.18
C GLY A 74 -68.79 7.78 5.12
N CYS A 75 -69.29 8.30 6.24
CA CYS A 75 -69.90 9.63 6.28
C CYS A 75 -68.83 10.71 6.21
N ARG A 76 -67.73 10.58 6.97
CA ARG A 76 -66.61 11.52 6.96
C ARG A 76 -65.97 11.59 5.57
N GLU A 77 -65.70 10.45 4.95
CA GLU A 77 -65.17 10.34 3.59
C GLU A 77 -66.10 11.01 2.56
N THR A 78 -67.39 10.66 2.55
CA THR A 78 -68.35 11.26 1.60
C THR A 78 -68.47 12.77 1.82
N SER A 79 -68.44 13.23 3.08
CA SER A 79 -68.47 14.66 3.38
C SER A 79 -67.23 15.41 2.88
N ALA A 80 -66.04 14.80 2.99
CA ALA A 80 -64.81 15.36 2.43
C ALA A 80 -64.86 15.41 0.90
N GLN A 81 -65.42 14.40 0.24
CA GLN A 81 -65.65 14.39 -1.21
C GLN A 81 -66.58 15.53 -1.66
N ILE A 82 -67.69 15.75 -0.95
CA ILE A 82 -68.63 16.84 -1.25
C ILE A 82 -67.92 18.20 -1.15
N ILE A 83 -67.14 18.42 -0.09
CA ILE A 83 -66.36 19.66 0.06
C ILE A 83 -65.28 19.76 -1.04
N SER A 84 -64.63 18.66 -1.42
CA SER A 84 -63.68 18.61 -2.53
C SER A 84 -64.32 19.02 -3.87
N ASN A 85 -65.56 18.60 -4.13
CA ASN A 85 -66.34 18.97 -5.32
C ASN A 85 -66.73 20.45 -5.30
N PHE A 86 -67.15 20.97 -4.14
CA PHE A 86 -67.40 22.40 -3.96
C PHE A 86 -66.14 23.22 -4.19
N ILE A 87 -65.03 22.84 -3.56
CA ILE A 87 -63.74 23.50 -3.76
C ILE A 87 -63.40 23.50 -5.24
N GLU A 88 -63.59 22.43 -6.00
CA GLU A 88 -63.27 22.41 -7.43
C GLU A 88 -64.11 23.38 -8.27
N LYS A 89 -65.42 23.46 -8.02
CA LYS A 89 -66.36 24.19 -8.90
C LYS A 89 -66.70 25.62 -8.46
N LEU A 90 -66.55 25.98 -7.18
CA LEU A 90 -66.85 27.32 -6.67
C LEU A 90 -65.87 28.39 -7.23
N PRO A 91 -66.26 29.66 -7.38
CA PRO A 91 -65.31 30.72 -7.69
C PRO A 91 -64.31 30.93 -6.54
N LEU A 92 -63.19 31.61 -6.82
CA LEU A 92 -62.18 31.90 -5.79
C LEU A 92 -62.71 32.93 -4.78
N ASN A 93 -62.86 32.51 -3.52
CA ASN A 93 -63.29 33.37 -2.41
C ASN A 93 -62.80 32.78 -1.07
N ASP A 94 -62.33 33.62 -0.15
CA ASP A 94 -61.85 33.23 1.19
C ASP A 94 -62.99 32.90 2.17
N TYR A 95 -64.22 33.36 1.88
CA TYR A 95 -65.43 33.01 2.62
C TYR A 95 -65.58 31.50 2.81
N TYR A 96 -65.36 30.69 1.76
CA TYR A 96 -65.48 29.24 1.84
C TYR A 96 -64.43 28.63 2.78
N LEU A 97 -63.20 29.12 2.68
CA LEU A 97 -62.06 28.62 3.46
C LEU A 97 -62.21 28.92 4.95
N THR A 98 -62.83 30.06 5.28
CA THR A 98 -63.13 30.48 6.66
C THR A 98 -63.95 29.44 7.43
N TYR A 99 -64.77 28.64 6.74
CA TYR A 99 -65.53 27.56 7.38
C TYR A 99 -64.87 26.18 7.23
N ILE A 100 -64.24 25.91 6.08
CA ILE A 100 -63.67 24.61 5.78
C ILE A 100 -62.39 24.33 6.60
N LEU A 101 -61.43 25.27 6.61
CA LEU A 101 -60.11 25.03 7.21
C LEU A 101 -60.17 24.77 8.72
N PRO A 102 -60.95 25.50 9.54
CA PRO A 102 -61.05 25.20 10.98
C PRO A 102 -61.53 23.78 11.27
N VAL A 103 -62.39 23.21 10.42
CA VAL A 103 -62.89 21.84 10.56
C VAL A 103 -61.78 20.84 10.25
N ILE A 104 -60.98 21.08 9.21
CA ILE A 104 -59.80 20.26 8.88
C ILE A 104 -58.75 20.35 10.00
N VAL A 105 -58.44 21.56 10.50
CA VAL A 105 -57.53 21.76 11.64
C VAL A 105 -57.99 20.95 12.85
N ARG A 106 -59.29 20.96 13.17
CA ARG A 106 -59.83 20.19 14.30
C ARG A 106 -59.67 18.67 14.13
N ARG A 107 -59.65 18.16 12.89
CA ARG A 107 -59.49 16.72 12.62
C ARG A 107 -58.02 16.29 12.59
N ILE A 108 -57.15 17.04 11.90
CA ILE A 108 -55.77 16.62 11.58
C ILE A 108 -54.68 17.64 11.92
N GLY A 109 -55.03 18.82 12.44
CA GLY A 109 -54.07 19.88 12.82
C GLY A 109 -53.98 20.17 14.32
N CYS A 110 -54.77 19.50 15.16
CA CYS A 110 -54.67 19.61 16.62
C CYS A 110 -53.38 18.95 17.16
N PRO A 111 -52.95 19.27 18.41
CA PRO A 111 -51.78 18.64 19.02
C PRO A 111 -51.83 17.11 19.02
N GLU A 112 -53.03 16.56 19.27
CA GLU A 112 -53.39 15.16 19.09
C GLU A 112 -54.31 15.05 17.87
N ILE A 113 -54.01 14.11 16.97
CA ILE A 113 -54.81 13.89 15.77
C ILE A 113 -56.11 13.21 16.17
N VAL A 114 -57.24 13.84 15.87
CA VAL A 114 -58.60 13.38 16.25
C VAL A 114 -59.15 12.38 15.23
N GLU A 115 -58.71 12.43 13.97
CA GLU A 115 -59.08 11.44 12.96
C GLU A 115 -58.29 10.14 13.14
N GLU A 116 -58.97 9.09 13.57
CA GLU A 116 -58.37 7.78 13.82
C GLU A 116 -58.02 7.04 12.51
N SER A 117 -58.82 7.23 11.46
CA SER A 117 -58.71 6.48 10.20
C SER A 117 -57.61 7.04 9.29
N GLU A 118 -56.59 6.25 9.00
CA GLU A 118 -55.45 6.68 8.18
C GLU A 118 -55.84 7.04 6.73
N GLU A 119 -56.82 6.34 6.16
CA GLU A 119 -57.34 6.64 4.81
C GLU A 119 -58.13 7.96 4.81
N ILE A 120 -58.89 8.28 5.87
CA ILE A 120 -59.56 9.58 5.96
C ILE A 120 -58.55 10.70 6.20
N ARG A 121 -57.50 10.46 7.01
CA ARG A 121 -56.41 11.45 7.15
C ARG A 121 -55.77 11.76 5.79
N LEU A 122 -55.58 10.75 4.94
CA LEU A 122 -55.12 10.93 3.56
C LEU A 122 -56.09 11.79 2.75
N VAL A 123 -57.38 11.45 2.73
CA VAL A 123 -58.42 12.23 2.02
C VAL A 123 -58.44 13.70 2.48
N LEU A 124 -58.24 13.95 3.78
CA LEU A 124 -58.23 15.32 4.33
C LEU A 124 -56.98 16.11 3.93
N ILE A 125 -55.79 15.49 3.87
CA ILE A 125 -54.58 16.17 3.38
C ILE A 125 -54.61 16.37 1.86
N GLU A 126 -55.20 15.45 1.10
CA GLU A 126 -55.48 15.62 -0.34
C GLU A 126 -56.46 16.78 -0.59
N LEU A 127 -57.47 16.94 0.28
CA LEU A 127 -58.36 18.10 0.23
C LEU A 127 -57.59 19.41 0.48
N VAL A 128 -56.63 19.42 1.42
CA VAL A 128 -55.75 20.57 1.65
C VAL A 128 -54.89 20.86 0.42
N HIS A 129 -54.33 19.84 -0.23
CA HIS A 129 -53.61 20.00 -1.50
C HIS A 129 -54.52 20.65 -2.55
N LYS A 130 -55.73 20.15 -2.73
CA LYS A 130 -56.69 20.70 -3.71
C LYS A 130 -57.01 22.17 -3.45
N ILE A 131 -57.12 22.57 -2.17
CA ILE A 131 -57.28 23.97 -1.77
C ILE A 131 -56.03 24.79 -2.18
N LEU A 132 -54.83 24.31 -1.85
CA LEU A 132 -53.59 25.01 -2.21
C LEU A 132 -53.45 25.17 -3.73
N ASP A 133 -53.71 24.12 -4.51
CA ASP A 133 -53.59 24.16 -5.97
C ASP A 133 -54.61 25.10 -6.62
N LYS A 134 -55.85 25.06 -6.14
CA LYS A 134 -56.90 25.95 -6.65
C LYS A 134 -56.61 27.43 -6.39
N TYR A 135 -56.13 27.75 -5.19
CA TYR A 135 -55.96 29.13 -4.75
C TYR A 135 -54.54 29.69 -5.00
N LYS A 136 -53.65 28.92 -5.65
CA LYS A 136 -52.21 29.24 -5.83
C LYS A 136 -51.90 30.60 -6.48
N VAL A 137 -52.83 31.17 -7.24
CA VAL A 137 -52.68 32.44 -7.97
C VAL A 137 -53.23 33.66 -7.20
N THR A 138 -53.67 33.48 -5.96
CA THR A 138 -54.33 34.53 -5.18
C THR A 138 -53.66 34.77 -3.83
N PHE A 139 -53.87 35.96 -3.25
CA PHE A 139 -53.46 36.28 -1.88
C PHE A 139 -54.48 35.80 -0.82
N LEU A 140 -55.55 35.11 -1.24
CA LEU A 140 -56.66 34.70 -0.38
C LEU A 140 -56.26 33.62 0.64
N LEU A 141 -55.12 32.95 0.46
CA LEU A 141 -54.61 31.96 1.40
C LEU A 141 -53.84 32.56 2.58
N SER A 142 -53.35 33.80 2.47
CA SER A 142 -52.51 34.45 3.49
C SER A 142 -53.13 34.47 4.90
N PRO A 143 -54.45 34.74 5.09
CA PRO A 143 -55.05 34.72 6.42
C PRO A 143 -55.00 33.35 7.12
N PHE A 144 -54.84 32.26 6.36
CA PHE A 144 -54.93 30.89 6.84
C PHE A 144 -53.58 30.20 7.04
N ILE A 145 -52.47 30.95 6.99
CA ILE A 145 -51.11 30.38 7.15
C ILE A 145 -50.95 29.58 8.45
N ASN A 146 -51.59 30.01 9.54
CA ASN A 146 -51.53 29.28 10.82
C ASN A 146 -52.29 27.95 10.75
N ASP A 147 -53.42 27.91 10.04
CA ASP A 147 -54.19 26.67 9.85
C ASP A 147 -53.38 25.65 9.04
N PHE A 148 -52.78 26.09 7.94
CA PHE A 148 -51.87 25.25 7.14
C PHE A 148 -50.68 24.78 7.97
N THR A 149 -50.07 25.65 8.78
CA THR A 149 -48.94 25.28 9.64
C THR A 149 -49.32 24.23 10.66
N ASN A 150 -50.47 24.37 11.31
CA ASN A 150 -50.98 23.38 12.25
C ASN A 150 -51.25 22.03 11.58
N ILE A 151 -51.90 22.02 10.40
CA ILE A 151 -52.19 20.78 9.67
C ILE A 151 -50.89 20.11 9.19
N LEU A 152 -50.01 20.85 8.52
CA LEU A 152 -48.86 20.28 7.83
C LEU A 152 -47.75 19.82 8.77
N THR A 153 -47.48 20.55 9.86
CA THR A 153 -46.47 20.11 10.84
C THR A 153 -46.90 18.85 11.60
N LYS A 154 -48.21 18.57 11.67
CA LYS A 154 -48.76 17.35 12.27
C LYS A 154 -48.80 16.19 11.29
N THR A 155 -49.38 16.41 10.11
CA THR A 155 -49.51 15.37 9.08
C THR A 155 -48.16 14.90 8.51
N VAL A 156 -47.15 15.77 8.47
CA VAL A 156 -45.80 15.32 8.05
C VAL A 156 -45.15 14.35 9.03
N THR A 157 -45.66 14.27 10.26
CA THR A 157 -45.22 13.31 11.29
C THR A 157 -46.15 12.10 11.45
N ASP A 158 -47.17 11.97 10.59
CA ASP A 158 -48.21 10.93 10.66
C ASP A 158 -47.62 9.50 10.59
N PRO A 159 -48.15 8.51 11.34
CA PRO A 159 -47.70 7.14 11.19
C PRO A 159 -47.89 6.58 9.77
N PHE A 160 -48.89 7.05 9.02
CA PHE A 160 -49.21 6.55 7.69
C PHE A 160 -48.33 7.17 6.58
N PRO A 161 -47.56 6.36 5.82
CA PRO A 161 -46.61 6.89 4.84
C PRO A 161 -47.24 7.74 3.73
N LYS A 162 -48.46 7.43 3.27
CA LYS A 162 -49.11 8.21 2.20
C LYS A 162 -49.43 9.63 2.65
N VAL A 163 -49.90 9.81 3.90
CA VAL A 163 -50.16 11.13 4.48
C VAL A 163 -48.88 11.95 4.56
N LYS A 164 -47.75 11.34 4.92
CA LYS A 164 -46.44 12.01 4.94
C LYS A 164 -45.99 12.48 3.57
N LEU A 165 -46.17 11.65 2.53
CA LEU A 165 -45.83 12.00 1.15
C LEU A 165 -46.66 13.21 0.70
N GLU A 166 -47.97 13.17 0.94
CA GLU A 166 -48.89 14.23 0.56
C GLU A 166 -48.63 15.53 1.34
N ALA A 167 -48.33 15.42 2.64
CA ALA A 167 -47.94 16.56 3.47
C ALA A 167 -46.64 17.21 2.98
N CYS A 168 -45.64 16.43 2.55
CA CYS A 168 -44.41 16.96 1.99
C CYS A 168 -44.66 17.76 0.69
N GLU A 169 -45.49 17.25 -0.22
CA GLU A 169 -45.85 17.98 -1.44
C GLU A 169 -46.67 19.25 -1.14
N CYS A 170 -47.62 19.19 -0.20
CA CYS A 170 -48.33 20.38 0.29
C CYS A 170 -47.37 21.43 0.87
N ILE A 171 -46.38 21.03 1.67
CA ILE A 171 -45.37 21.95 2.22
C ILE A 171 -44.58 22.60 1.09
N ILE A 172 -44.11 21.82 0.10
CA ILE A 172 -43.39 22.35 -1.07
C ILE A 172 -44.27 23.37 -1.81
N MET A 173 -45.55 23.07 -2.03
CA MET A 173 -46.47 23.99 -2.68
C MET A 173 -46.65 25.27 -1.85
N LEU A 174 -46.84 25.15 -0.54
CA LEU A 174 -47.02 26.28 0.38
C LEU A 174 -45.82 27.24 0.34
N THR A 175 -44.58 26.71 0.25
CA THR A 175 -43.37 27.55 0.15
C THR A 175 -43.36 28.47 -1.08
N LYS A 176 -44.02 28.05 -2.17
CA LYS A 176 -44.10 28.78 -3.44
C LYS A 176 -45.31 29.72 -3.46
N VAL A 177 -46.45 29.26 -2.95
CA VAL A 177 -47.71 30.00 -2.99
C VAL A 177 -47.75 31.14 -1.96
N LEU A 178 -47.27 30.91 -0.75
CA LEU A 178 -47.29 31.88 0.36
C LEU A 178 -45.88 32.29 0.79
N GLN A 179 -44.97 32.56 -0.15
CA GLN A 179 -43.55 32.77 0.14
C GLN A 179 -43.27 33.75 1.29
N ARG A 180 -43.94 34.91 1.30
CA ARG A 180 -43.77 35.93 2.36
C ARG A 180 -44.25 35.45 3.72
N ASP A 181 -45.45 34.88 3.79
CA ASP A 181 -46.07 34.49 5.05
C ASP A 181 -45.43 33.21 5.59
N PHE A 182 -45.02 32.30 4.71
CA PHE A 182 -44.24 31.09 5.01
C PHE A 182 -42.90 31.45 5.67
N HIS A 183 -42.23 32.52 5.24
CA HIS A 183 -40.96 32.94 5.82
C HIS A 183 -41.04 33.16 7.34
N PHE A 184 -42.17 33.65 7.86
CA PHE A 184 -42.36 33.86 9.30
C PHE A 184 -42.64 32.56 10.08
N GLN A 185 -43.05 31.48 9.40
CA GLN A 185 -43.37 30.18 10.01
C GLN A 185 -42.37 29.07 9.68
N CYS A 186 -41.42 29.31 8.76
CA CYS A 186 -40.59 28.29 8.13
C CYS A 186 -39.85 27.37 9.12
N GLU A 187 -39.32 27.91 10.22
CA GLU A 187 -38.59 27.14 11.23
C GLU A 187 -39.44 26.02 11.86
N SER A 188 -40.75 26.22 11.98
CA SER A 188 -41.67 25.24 12.58
C SER A 188 -41.77 23.94 11.79
N TYR A 189 -41.47 23.98 10.48
CA TYR A 189 -41.55 22.82 9.58
C TYR A 189 -40.28 21.97 9.59
N VAL A 190 -39.13 22.55 9.92
CA VAL A 190 -37.82 21.89 9.75
C VAL A 190 -37.74 20.61 10.60
N LYS A 191 -37.94 20.71 11.92
CA LYS A 191 -37.84 19.56 12.82
C LYS A 191 -38.87 18.45 12.51
N PRO A 192 -40.16 18.75 12.28
CA PRO A 192 -41.14 17.76 11.83
C PRO A 192 -40.72 17.02 10.56
N VAL A 193 -40.26 17.73 9.53
CA VAL A 193 -39.87 17.09 8.26
C VAL A 193 -38.59 16.27 8.42
N LEU A 194 -37.59 16.77 9.15
CA LEU A 194 -36.34 16.04 9.42
C LEU A 194 -36.56 14.73 10.17
N SER A 195 -37.63 14.59 10.97
CA SER A 195 -37.97 13.33 11.64
C SER A 195 -38.18 12.16 10.66
N ASN A 196 -38.44 12.46 9.38
CA ASN A 196 -38.62 11.47 8.32
C ASN A 196 -37.32 11.00 7.65
N PHE A 197 -36.16 11.59 7.95
CA PHE A 197 -34.87 11.23 7.32
C PHE A 197 -34.39 9.82 7.71
N ALA A 198 -34.90 9.27 8.81
CA ALA A 198 -34.63 7.91 9.28
C ALA A 198 -35.78 6.93 8.97
N HIS A 199 -36.79 7.35 8.19
CA HIS A 199 -37.97 6.53 7.93
C HIS A 199 -37.63 5.28 7.10
N GLN A 200 -38.30 4.14 7.36
CA GLN A 200 -38.03 2.86 6.70
C GLN A 200 -38.22 2.92 5.17
N HIS A 201 -39.27 3.59 4.70
CA HIS A 201 -39.57 3.69 3.27
C HIS A 201 -38.77 4.82 2.62
N PHE A 202 -37.93 4.48 1.64
CA PHE A 202 -37.07 5.44 0.94
C PHE A 202 -37.86 6.57 0.27
N ARG A 203 -39.07 6.29 -0.25
CA ARG A 203 -39.94 7.32 -0.87
C ARG A 203 -40.29 8.45 0.09
N VAL A 204 -40.53 8.13 1.37
CA VAL A 204 -40.80 9.13 2.41
C VAL A 204 -39.54 9.94 2.71
N ARG A 205 -38.37 9.30 2.76
CA ARG A 205 -37.08 10.00 2.93
C ARG A 205 -36.81 10.97 1.77
N VAL A 206 -37.02 10.53 0.52
CA VAL A 206 -36.90 11.38 -0.68
C VAL A 206 -37.85 12.57 -0.61
N ALA A 207 -39.13 12.35 -0.30
CA ALA A 207 -40.11 13.43 -0.18
C ALA A 207 -39.73 14.43 0.93
N ALA A 208 -39.23 13.94 2.07
CA ALA A 208 -38.77 14.80 3.15
C ALA A 208 -37.53 15.62 2.77
N ILE A 209 -36.56 15.04 2.05
CA ILE A 209 -35.38 15.76 1.54
C ILE A 209 -35.81 16.86 0.56
N LYS A 210 -36.71 16.54 -0.38
CA LYS A 210 -37.27 17.52 -1.33
C LYS A 210 -38.02 18.64 -0.62
N ALA A 211 -38.79 18.31 0.42
CA ALA A 211 -39.48 19.31 1.24
C ALA A 211 -38.51 20.22 2.01
N ILE A 212 -37.47 19.66 2.65
CA ILE A 212 -36.40 20.46 3.27
C ILE A 212 -35.70 21.34 2.24
N GLY A 213 -35.45 20.82 1.03
CA GLY A 213 -34.96 21.56 -0.12
C GLY A 213 -35.73 22.86 -0.36
N ALA A 214 -37.05 22.74 -0.46
CA ALA A 214 -37.95 23.88 -0.65
C ALA A 214 -38.04 24.81 0.58
N ILE A 215 -38.10 24.25 1.80
CA ILE A 215 -38.15 25.02 3.05
C ILE A 215 -36.93 25.92 3.19
N VAL A 216 -35.73 25.40 2.90
CA VAL A 216 -34.48 26.18 3.01
C VAL A 216 -34.47 27.34 2.01
N LEU A 217 -34.96 27.13 0.78
CA LEU A 217 -35.00 28.20 -0.23
C LEU A 217 -36.00 29.32 0.11
N ALA A 218 -37.10 29.00 0.77
CA ALA A 218 -38.11 29.98 1.17
C ALA A 218 -37.90 30.56 2.58
N GLY A 219 -37.14 29.87 3.43
CA GLY A 219 -36.96 30.18 4.84
C GLY A 219 -35.85 31.19 5.14
N ASN A 220 -35.55 31.34 6.43
CA ASN A 220 -34.42 32.11 6.92
C ASN A 220 -33.15 31.23 7.09
N GLY A 221 -32.00 31.84 7.42
CA GLY A 221 -30.73 31.12 7.57
C GLY A 221 -30.74 29.96 8.57
N LYS A 222 -31.58 30.02 9.60
CA LYS A 222 -31.69 28.96 10.61
C LYS A 222 -32.26 27.67 10.03
N CYS A 223 -33.12 27.75 9.02
CA CYS A 223 -33.61 26.57 8.29
C CYS A 223 -32.45 25.81 7.64
N PHE A 224 -31.51 26.53 7.02
CA PHE A 224 -30.30 25.93 6.46
C PHE A 224 -29.42 25.29 7.54
N GLU A 225 -29.14 26.02 8.62
CA GLU A 225 -28.24 25.57 9.68
C GLU A 225 -28.68 24.25 10.34
N LEU A 226 -29.99 24.10 10.55
CA LEU A 226 -30.59 22.89 11.11
C LEU A 226 -30.64 21.73 10.11
N SER A 227 -30.60 22.01 8.81
CA SER A 227 -30.85 21.01 7.75
C SER A 227 -29.59 20.44 7.11
N ILE A 228 -28.52 21.23 6.99
CA ILE A 228 -27.34 20.83 6.20
C ILE A 228 -26.59 19.62 6.77
N SER A 229 -26.50 19.46 8.10
CA SER A 229 -25.86 18.28 8.70
C SER A 229 -26.68 17.00 8.48
N PRO A 230 -28.01 16.98 8.76
CA PRO A 230 -28.87 15.87 8.37
C PRO A 230 -28.83 15.53 6.88
N MET A 231 -28.72 16.54 6.01
CA MET A 231 -28.56 16.32 4.56
C MET A 231 -27.24 15.60 4.24
N ALA A 232 -26.14 16.01 4.86
CA ALA A 232 -24.84 15.36 4.67
C ALA A 232 -24.88 13.88 5.13
N GLU A 233 -25.54 13.58 6.25
CA GLU A 233 -25.73 12.20 6.73
C GLU A 233 -26.50 11.32 5.71
N LYS A 234 -27.40 11.91 4.93
CA LYS A 234 -28.15 11.20 3.88
C LYS A 234 -27.32 10.84 2.64
N LEU A 235 -26.09 11.34 2.51
CA LEU A 235 -25.13 10.82 1.52
C LEU A 235 -24.64 9.39 1.84
N PHE A 236 -24.90 8.90 3.06
CA PHE A 236 -24.59 7.53 3.47
C PHE A 236 -25.81 6.60 3.37
N ASP A 237 -26.95 7.07 2.86
CA ASP A 237 -28.15 6.25 2.73
C ASP A 237 -27.92 5.10 1.75
N GLU A 238 -28.37 3.89 2.09
CA GLU A 238 -28.22 2.71 1.24
C GLU A 238 -28.94 2.87 -0.10
N ASN A 239 -30.06 3.61 -0.11
CA ASN A 239 -30.88 3.78 -1.31
C ASN A 239 -30.34 4.92 -2.19
N THR A 240 -30.07 4.60 -3.45
CA THR A 240 -29.51 5.53 -4.44
C THR A 240 -30.42 6.73 -4.71
N GLN A 241 -31.74 6.57 -4.66
CA GLN A 241 -32.70 7.66 -4.91
C GLN A 241 -32.68 8.70 -3.78
N VAL A 242 -32.40 8.27 -2.55
CA VAL A 242 -32.26 9.19 -1.40
C VAL A 242 -31.00 10.04 -1.59
N ARG A 243 -29.87 9.41 -1.92
CA ARG A 243 -28.61 10.13 -2.18
C ARG A 243 -28.71 11.07 -3.38
N MET A 244 -29.33 10.61 -4.47
CA MET A 244 -29.62 11.43 -5.65
C MET A 244 -30.43 12.69 -5.27
N GLN A 245 -31.47 12.54 -4.46
CA GLN A 245 -32.28 13.68 -4.04
C GLN A 245 -31.46 14.68 -3.22
N VAL A 246 -30.56 14.23 -2.33
CA VAL A 246 -29.65 15.13 -1.60
C VAL A 246 -28.77 15.91 -2.58
N THR A 247 -28.17 15.24 -3.57
CA THR A 247 -27.33 15.88 -4.59
C THR A 247 -28.09 16.96 -5.35
N LEU A 248 -29.33 16.69 -5.76
CA LEU A 248 -30.20 17.64 -6.46
C LEU A 248 -30.52 18.86 -5.60
N GLU A 249 -30.95 18.66 -4.35
CA GLU A 249 -31.33 19.77 -3.47
C GLU A 249 -30.12 20.63 -3.07
N VAL A 250 -28.97 20.02 -2.78
CA VAL A 250 -27.74 20.77 -2.48
C VAL A 250 -27.25 21.54 -3.70
N GLY A 251 -27.28 20.93 -4.89
CA GLY A 251 -26.97 21.65 -6.13
C GLY A 251 -27.91 22.85 -6.35
N ASN A 252 -29.22 22.66 -6.12
CA ASN A 252 -30.19 23.74 -6.21
C ASN A 252 -29.96 24.83 -5.14
N TRP A 253 -29.57 24.47 -3.91
CA TRP A 253 -29.17 25.46 -2.90
C TRP A 253 -27.95 26.25 -3.34
N MET A 254 -26.98 25.57 -3.92
CA MET A 254 -25.79 26.20 -4.48
C MET A 254 -26.11 27.13 -5.66
N MET A 255 -27.14 26.89 -6.45
CA MET A 255 -27.52 27.80 -7.55
C MET A 255 -28.43 28.96 -7.08
N SER A 256 -29.41 28.64 -6.24
CA SER A 256 -30.61 29.46 -6.06
C SER A 256 -30.75 30.06 -4.65
N TYR A 257 -30.07 29.53 -3.62
CA TYR A 257 -30.24 30.05 -2.27
C TYR A 257 -29.67 31.47 -2.14
N LYS A 258 -30.45 32.37 -1.54
CA LYS A 258 -30.13 33.81 -1.50
C LYS A 258 -28.83 34.12 -0.77
N ASP A 259 -28.56 33.40 0.34
CA ASP A 259 -27.37 33.60 1.18
C ASP A 259 -26.30 32.51 0.96
N ARG A 260 -26.31 31.87 -0.22
CA ARG A 260 -25.38 30.77 -0.56
C ARG A 260 -23.90 31.13 -0.34
N TYR A 261 -23.53 32.41 -0.55
CA TYR A 261 -22.16 32.89 -0.38
C TYR A 261 -21.64 32.74 1.05
N SER A 262 -22.49 32.93 2.05
CA SER A 262 -22.14 32.75 3.46
C SER A 262 -21.91 31.29 3.83
N PHE A 263 -22.51 30.36 3.09
CA PHE A 263 -22.55 28.93 3.42
C PHE A 263 -21.81 28.00 2.45
N TRP A 264 -21.07 28.53 1.48
CA TRP A 264 -20.31 27.72 0.52
C TRP A 264 -19.45 26.63 1.17
N HIS A 265 -18.70 26.98 2.22
CA HIS A 265 -17.88 26.04 2.98
C HIS A 265 -18.65 24.87 3.63
N ARG A 266 -19.98 24.96 3.80
CA ARG A 266 -20.84 23.87 4.29
C ARG A 266 -21.55 23.12 3.16
N LEU A 267 -21.80 23.77 2.03
CA LEU A 267 -22.42 23.18 0.84
C LEU A 267 -21.43 22.37 -0.01
N LEU A 268 -20.23 22.91 -0.22
CA LEU A 268 -19.16 22.31 -1.03
C LEU A 268 -18.83 20.87 -0.60
N PRO A 269 -18.63 20.55 0.69
CA PRO A 269 -18.36 19.18 1.12
C PRO A 269 -19.43 18.19 0.68
N VAL A 270 -20.71 18.58 0.73
CA VAL A 270 -21.84 17.70 0.43
C VAL A 270 -21.94 17.44 -1.08
N LEU A 271 -21.80 18.49 -1.91
CA LEU A 271 -21.78 18.33 -3.36
C LEU A 271 -20.55 17.54 -3.84
N LEU A 272 -19.35 17.91 -3.39
CA LEU A 272 -18.11 17.27 -3.83
C LEU A 272 -18.03 15.79 -3.40
N THR A 273 -18.62 15.43 -2.26
CA THR A 273 -18.73 14.02 -1.85
C THR A 273 -19.58 13.22 -2.83
N SER A 274 -20.62 13.83 -3.43
CA SER A 274 -21.48 13.17 -4.44
C SER A 274 -20.72 12.84 -5.74
N LEU A 275 -19.59 13.51 -6.03
CA LEU A 275 -18.73 13.20 -7.18
C LEU A 275 -18.00 11.85 -7.01
N SER A 276 -17.95 11.31 -5.80
CA SER A 276 -17.36 10.00 -5.49
C SER A 276 -18.40 8.93 -5.16
N ASP A 277 -19.68 9.16 -5.47
CA ASP A 277 -20.74 8.18 -5.19
C ASP A 277 -20.48 6.87 -5.96
N ALA A 278 -20.90 5.75 -5.38
CA ALA A 278 -20.82 4.44 -6.03
C ALA A 278 -21.66 4.37 -7.32
N MET A 279 -22.80 5.08 -7.37
CA MET A 279 -23.68 5.10 -8.52
C MET A 279 -23.23 6.15 -9.56
N GLU A 280 -23.00 5.70 -10.79
CA GLU A 280 -22.54 6.57 -11.89
C GLU A 280 -23.50 7.73 -12.20
N GLU A 281 -24.80 7.46 -12.16
CA GLU A 281 -25.83 8.48 -12.41
C GLU A 281 -25.72 9.65 -11.43
N ILE A 282 -25.45 9.38 -10.15
CA ILE A 282 -25.25 10.42 -9.13
C ILE A 282 -23.98 11.23 -9.43
N ARG A 283 -22.88 10.55 -9.80
CA ARG A 283 -21.63 11.24 -10.18
C ARG A 283 -21.83 12.15 -11.39
N ASN A 284 -22.57 11.71 -12.40
CA ASN A 284 -22.87 12.49 -13.60
C ASN A 284 -23.74 13.71 -13.29
N THR A 285 -24.78 13.53 -12.47
CA THR A 285 -25.63 14.64 -11.99
C THR A 285 -24.82 15.64 -11.18
N ALA A 286 -24.01 15.18 -10.22
CA ALA A 286 -23.14 16.03 -9.41
C ALA A 286 -22.11 16.78 -10.27
N THR A 287 -21.55 16.13 -11.29
CA THR A 287 -20.60 16.75 -12.23
C THR A 287 -21.24 17.87 -13.05
N THR A 288 -22.48 17.65 -13.51
CA THR A 288 -23.23 18.65 -14.27
C THR A 288 -23.58 19.84 -13.39
N LEU A 289 -24.16 19.59 -12.20
CA LEU A 289 -24.46 20.63 -11.22
C LEU A 289 -23.21 21.42 -10.84
N TRP A 290 -22.09 20.74 -10.59
CA TRP A 290 -20.84 21.41 -10.23
C TRP A 290 -20.34 22.34 -11.33
N ALA A 291 -20.42 21.89 -12.59
CA ALA A 291 -20.07 22.73 -13.74
C ALA A 291 -20.99 23.96 -13.83
N ASP A 292 -22.31 23.77 -13.71
CA ASP A 292 -23.29 24.85 -13.80
C ASP A 292 -23.10 25.88 -12.67
N ILE A 293 -22.84 25.43 -11.44
CA ILE A 293 -22.53 26.30 -10.29
C ILE A 293 -21.28 27.15 -10.58
N GLY A 294 -20.26 26.53 -11.16
CA GLY A 294 -19.04 27.25 -11.54
C GLY A 294 -19.30 28.29 -12.63
N LEU A 295 -20.12 27.97 -13.64
CA LEU A 295 -20.50 28.92 -14.69
C LEU A 295 -21.29 30.10 -14.13
N GLN A 296 -22.30 29.83 -13.29
CA GLN A 296 -23.07 30.88 -12.62
C GLN A 296 -22.17 31.77 -11.76
N TYR A 297 -21.23 31.19 -11.01
CA TYR A 297 -20.29 31.97 -10.22
C TYR A 297 -19.42 32.88 -11.10
N MET A 298 -19.02 32.41 -12.29
CA MET A 298 -18.25 33.23 -13.24
C MET A 298 -19.08 34.41 -13.77
N GLU A 299 -20.35 34.19 -14.10
CA GLU A 299 -21.27 35.24 -14.53
C GLU A 299 -21.50 36.29 -13.44
N GLU A 300 -21.68 35.85 -12.19
CA GLU A 300 -21.94 36.74 -11.04
C GLU A 300 -20.73 37.56 -10.61
N ASN A 301 -19.50 37.08 -10.88
CA ASN A 301 -18.24 37.70 -10.44
C ASN A 301 -17.35 38.11 -11.62
N GLU A 302 -17.96 38.43 -12.77
CA GLU A 302 -17.27 38.67 -14.04
C GLU A 302 -16.18 39.76 -13.93
N GLU A 303 -16.45 40.86 -13.23
CA GLU A 303 -15.50 41.98 -13.10
C GLU A 303 -14.22 41.60 -12.33
N ASP A 304 -14.35 40.77 -11.29
CA ASP A 304 -13.24 40.30 -10.48
C ASP A 304 -12.45 39.19 -11.19
N LEU A 305 -13.15 38.36 -11.96
CA LEU A 305 -12.56 37.21 -12.65
C LEU A 305 -11.92 37.58 -13.99
N LYS A 306 -12.42 38.59 -14.74
CA LYS A 306 -11.81 39.06 -15.99
C LYS A 306 -10.33 39.41 -15.82
N LYS A 307 -10.00 40.14 -14.76
CA LYS A 307 -8.61 40.52 -14.42
C LYS A 307 -7.68 39.33 -14.19
N LYS A 308 -8.21 38.16 -13.83
CA LYS A 308 -7.46 36.91 -13.63
C LYS A 308 -7.56 35.97 -14.82
N ALA A 309 -8.65 36.00 -15.57
CA ALA A 309 -8.89 35.20 -16.77
C ALA A 309 -7.91 35.54 -17.89
N ASP A 310 -7.52 36.81 -18.02
CA ASP A 310 -6.53 37.27 -19.00
C ASP A 310 -5.13 36.64 -18.81
N PHE A 311 -4.85 36.05 -17.65
CA PHE A 311 -3.56 35.43 -17.30
C PHE A 311 -3.59 33.89 -17.21
N LEU A 312 -4.77 33.27 -17.22
CA LEU A 312 -4.93 31.83 -17.04
C LEU A 312 -4.99 31.12 -18.40
N LYS A 313 -3.90 30.44 -18.74
CA LYS A 313 -3.83 29.55 -19.91
C LYS A 313 -4.80 28.36 -19.75
N ASP A 314 -5.14 27.75 -20.89
CA ASP A 314 -5.77 26.42 -20.99
C ASP A 314 -5.07 25.37 -20.09
N VAL A 315 -5.71 24.20 -19.93
CA VAL A 315 -5.25 23.07 -19.11
C VAL A 315 -3.70 22.96 -19.11
N PRO A 316 -3.04 23.02 -17.93
CA PRO A 316 -1.58 22.95 -17.86
C PRO A 316 -1.04 21.69 -18.52
N THR A 317 0.18 21.77 -19.06
CA THR A 317 0.86 20.61 -19.69
C THR A 317 1.04 19.44 -18.71
N HIS A 318 1.29 19.75 -17.44
CA HIS A 318 1.36 18.78 -16.35
C HIS A 318 0.08 18.87 -15.51
N TYR A 319 -0.91 18.05 -15.87
CA TYR A 319 -2.20 17.95 -15.20
C TYR A 319 -2.60 16.47 -15.11
N PRO A 320 -3.25 16.03 -14.02
CA PRO A 320 -3.70 14.64 -13.89
C PRO A 320 -4.69 14.26 -15.00
N ASP A 321 -4.77 12.98 -15.36
CA ASP A 321 -5.70 12.46 -16.38
C ASP A 321 -7.16 12.44 -15.90
N VAL A 322 -7.72 13.63 -15.67
CA VAL A 322 -9.08 13.89 -15.21
C VAL A 322 -9.61 15.18 -15.84
N LYS A 323 -10.93 15.30 -15.95
CA LYS A 323 -11.56 16.53 -16.46
C LYS A 323 -11.32 17.69 -15.49
N ARG A 324 -10.59 18.71 -15.95
CA ARG A 324 -10.34 19.93 -15.17
C ARG A 324 -11.64 20.68 -14.86
N PRO A 325 -11.92 21.03 -13.58
CA PRO A 325 -13.05 21.88 -13.23
C PRO A 325 -12.97 23.27 -13.87
N ASN A 326 -14.12 23.87 -14.19
CA ASN A 326 -14.14 25.22 -14.77
C ASN A 326 -13.60 26.27 -13.77
N MET A 327 -13.30 27.47 -14.26
CA MET A 327 -12.67 28.51 -13.44
C MET A 327 -13.50 28.86 -12.19
N GLY A 328 -14.81 29.03 -12.32
CA GLY A 328 -15.66 29.36 -11.16
C GLY A 328 -15.65 28.28 -10.08
N CYS A 329 -15.72 27.00 -10.47
CA CYS A 329 -15.56 25.88 -9.53
C CYS A 329 -14.25 25.98 -8.73
N ARG A 330 -13.15 26.31 -9.42
CA ARG A 330 -11.83 26.39 -8.81
C ARG A 330 -11.75 27.55 -7.82
N PHE A 331 -12.20 28.74 -8.20
CA PHE A 331 -12.23 29.90 -7.29
C PHE A 331 -13.12 29.65 -6.05
N LEU A 332 -14.27 29.02 -6.24
CA LEU A 332 -15.14 28.62 -5.12
C LEU A 332 -14.44 27.68 -4.15
N ALA A 333 -13.74 26.66 -4.65
CA ALA A 333 -12.98 25.74 -3.81
C ALA A 333 -11.82 26.46 -3.09
N GLN A 334 -11.04 27.27 -3.81
CA GLN A 334 -9.89 28.03 -3.27
C GLN A 334 -10.26 29.01 -2.16
N THR A 335 -11.42 29.66 -2.25
CA THR A 335 -11.87 30.62 -1.23
C THR A 335 -12.42 29.95 0.03
N ASN A 336 -12.75 28.65 -0.04
CA ASN A 336 -13.41 27.92 1.05
C ASN A 336 -12.56 26.79 1.65
N ILE A 337 -11.50 26.33 0.98
CA ILE A 337 -10.67 25.19 1.39
C ILE A 337 -10.16 25.32 2.83
N GLY A 338 -9.74 26.52 3.27
CA GLY A 338 -9.26 26.76 4.63
C GLY A 338 -10.25 26.47 5.75
N LYS A 339 -11.56 26.51 5.46
CA LYS A 339 -12.63 26.15 6.41
C LYS A 339 -12.95 24.65 6.37
N ILE A 340 -12.66 23.98 5.26
CA ILE A 340 -13.05 22.59 5.01
C ILE A 340 -11.95 21.62 5.47
N VAL A 341 -10.69 21.85 5.10
CA VAL A 341 -9.58 20.91 5.42
C VAL A 341 -9.44 20.63 6.93
N PRO A 342 -9.57 21.62 7.84
CA PRO A 342 -9.54 21.32 9.27
C PRO A 342 -10.67 20.40 9.74
N ALA A 343 -11.84 20.45 9.10
CA ALA A 343 -12.93 19.52 9.36
C ALA A 343 -12.60 18.11 8.83
N ILE A 344 -11.98 18.02 7.65
CA ILE A 344 -11.49 16.75 7.08
C ILE A 344 -10.52 16.07 8.05
N CYS A 345 -9.55 16.81 8.60
CA CYS A 345 -8.60 16.26 9.57
C CYS A 345 -9.30 15.67 10.79
N ARG A 346 -10.29 16.38 11.36
CA ARG A 346 -11.03 15.87 12.53
C ARG A 346 -11.84 14.62 12.21
N GLU A 347 -12.47 14.58 11.04
CA GLU A 347 -13.28 13.42 10.64
C GLU A 347 -12.42 12.22 10.23
N MET A 348 -11.15 12.43 9.88
CA MET A 348 -10.18 11.35 9.66
C MET A 348 -9.89 10.55 10.94
N ASP A 349 -10.22 11.08 12.11
CA ASP A 349 -10.16 10.37 13.39
C ASP A 349 -11.47 9.68 13.77
N SER A 350 -12.49 9.72 12.90
CA SER A 350 -13.76 9.05 13.14
C SER A 350 -13.59 7.55 13.31
N TRP A 351 -14.30 6.96 14.27
CA TRP A 351 -14.30 5.51 14.50
C TRP A 351 -14.96 4.74 13.35
N GLN A 352 -15.77 5.41 12.51
CA GLN A 352 -16.50 4.81 11.40
C GLN A 352 -15.65 4.76 10.12
N PRO A 353 -15.33 3.57 9.57
CA PRO A 353 -14.51 3.46 8.36
C PRO A 353 -15.12 4.16 7.14
N ASP A 354 -16.44 4.05 6.96
CA ASP A 354 -17.10 4.66 5.79
C ASP A 354 -17.10 6.20 5.85
N ALA A 355 -17.13 6.80 7.05
CA ALA A 355 -16.98 8.24 7.22
C ALA A 355 -15.57 8.69 6.81
N ARG A 356 -14.54 7.98 7.29
CA ARG A 356 -13.14 8.24 6.91
C ARG A 356 -12.89 8.04 5.42
N LEU A 357 -13.51 7.04 4.79
CA LEU A 357 -13.45 6.82 3.35
C LEU A 357 -14.08 7.98 2.56
N ARG A 358 -15.26 8.45 2.96
CA ARG A 358 -15.90 9.60 2.27
C ARG A 358 -15.08 10.86 2.40
N ILE A 359 -14.49 11.10 3.57
CA ILE A 359 -13.74 12.34 3.78
C ILE A 359 -12.34 12.29 3.12
N SER A 360 -11.74 11.11 2.91
CA SER A 360 -10.54 10.95 2.07
C SER A 360 -10.84 11.13 0.57
N GLN A 361 -12.00 10.65 0.10
CA GLN A 361 -12.52 10.94 -1.24
C GLN A 361 -12.77 12.44 -1.44
N LEU A 362 -13.39 13.10 -0.44
CA LEU A 362 -13.59 14.55 -0.46
C LEU A 362 -12.25 15.30 -0.53
N LEU A 363 -11.23 14.86 0.20
CA LEU A 363 -9.90 15.46 0.15
C LEU A 363 -9.31 15.45 -1.26
N CYS A 364 -9.47 14.35 -2.02
CA CYS A 364 -9.06 14.28 -3.41
C CYS A 364 -9.73 15.37 -4.26
N TRP A 365 -11.05 15.47 -4.20
CA TRP A 365 -11.81 16.47 -4.97
C TRP A 365 -11.49 17.89 -4.55
N LEU A 366 -11.29 18.13 -3.25
CA LEU A 366 -10.97 19.46 -2.74
C LEU A 366 -9.59 19.93 -3.23
N ILE A 367 -8.58 19.04 -3.25
CA ILE A 367 -7.25 19.34 -3.81
C ILE A 367 -7.36 19.58 -5.32
N LEU A 368 -8.04 18.70 -6.06
CA LEU A 368 -8.23 18.82 -7.51
C LEU A 368 -8.94 20.12 -7.90
N CYS A 369 -10.00 20.49 -7.17
CA CYS A 369 -10.74 21.72 -7.42
C CYS A 369 -9.95 22.96 -6.98
N SER A 370 -9.12 22.89 -5.95
CA SER A 370 -8.40 24.07 -5.46
C SER A 370 -7.11 24.34 -6.23
N GLU A 371 -6.52 23.33 -6.87
CA GLU A 371 -5.23 23.42 -7.57
C GLU A 371 -4.17 24.14 -6.70
N GLU A 372 -3.38 25.05 -7.28
CA GLU A 372 -2.34 25.83 -6.60
C GLU A 372 -2.88 26.66 -5.41
N GLY A 373 -4.18 26.98 -5.38
CA GLY A 373 -4.78 27.68 -4.24
C GLY A 373 -4.81 26.84 -2.95
N ALA A 374 -4.52 25.53 -3.02
CA ALA A 374 -4.31 24.70 -1.85
C ALA A 374 -2.98 24.96 -1.12
N THR A 375 -2.03 25.70 -1.72
CA THR A 375 -0.67 25.95 -1.19
C THR A 375 -0.70 26.50 0.25
N GLN A 376 -1.58 27.46 0.54
CA GLN A 376 -1.69 28.08 1.88
C GLN A 376 -2.18 27.10 2.96
N HIS A 377 -2.75 25.97 2.55
CA HIS A 377 -3.29 24.93 3.42
C HIS A 377 -2.46 23.65 3.40
N ALA A 378 -1.29 23.68 2.75
CA ALA A 378 -0.42 22.52 2.56
C ALA A 378 -0.13 21.77 3.86
N PHE A 379 0.20 22.48 4.95
CA PHE A 379 0.46 21.87 6.26
C PHE A 379 -0.72 21.06 6.79
N THR A 380 -1.94 21.59 6.71
CA THR A 380 -3.13 20.89 7.20
C THR A 380 -3.49 19.70 6.31
N ILE A 381 -3.28 19.83 4.99
CA ILE A 381 -3.47 18.72 4.04
C ILE A 381 -2.47 17.60 4.33
N VAL A 382 -1.18 17.92 4.49
CA VAL A 382 -0.13 16.94 4.85
C VAL A 382 -0.47 16.20 6.13
N LYS A 383 -0.98 16.88 7.16
CA LYS A 383 -1.48 16.22 8.38
C LYS A 383 -2.59 15.21 8.11
N ALA A 384 -3.56 15.55 7.25
CA ALA A 384 -4.62 14.63 6.84
C ALA A 384 -4.05 13.41 6.08
N LEU A 385 -3.10 13.64 5.17
CA LEU A 385 -2.43 12.58 4.40
C LEU A 385 -1.67 11.62 5.31
N LEU A 386 -0.86 12.14 6.24
CA LEU A 386 -0.11 11.32 7.19
C LEU A 386 -1.03 10.49 8.08
N ARG A 387 -2.13 11.09 8.58
CA ARG A 387 -3.11 10.37 9.40
C ARG A 387 -3.85 9.29 8.63
N GLY A 388 -4.24 9.54 7.38
CA GLY A 388 -4.91 8.55 6.54
C GLY A 388 -3.96 7.47 6.02
N ALA A 389 -2.66 7.75 5.89
CA ALA A 389 -1.65 6.77 5.50
C ALA A 389 -1.47 5.66 6.56
N THR A 390 -1.80 5.95 7.82
CA THR A 390 -1.76 5.00 8.94
C THR A 390 -3.07 4.26 9.18
N ASP A 391 -4.07 4.40 8.30
CA ASP A 391 -5.36 3.72 8.45
C ASP A 391 -5.23 2.19 8.27
N ASP A 392 -6.15 1.46 8.88
CA ASP A 392 -6.24 0.00 8.75
C ASP A 392 -7.06 -0.43 7.53
N ASP A 393 -7.95 0.45 7.01
CA ASP A 393 -8.75 0.16 5.82
C ASP A 393 -7.95 0.46 4.53
N PRO A 394 -7.69 -0.55 3.68
CA PRO A 394 -6.93 -0.35 2.43
C PRO A 394 -7.63 0.59 1.44
N ARG A 395 -8.97 0.72 1.50
CA ARG A 395 -9.73 1.64 0.66
C ARG A 395 -9.37 3.09 0.98
N ILE A 396 -9.13 3.40 2.26
CA ILE A 396 -8.73 4.73 2.71
C ILE A 396 -7.30 5.01 2.25
N ILE A 397 -6.38 4.07 2.45
CA ILE A 397 -4.98 4.21 2.00
C ILE A 397 -4.91 4.47 0.48
N LEU A 398 -5.76 3.81 -0.31
CA LEU A 398 -5.83 4.03 -1.76
C LEU A 398 -6.20 5.49 -2.09
N GLU A 399 -7.22 6.03 -1.43
CA GLU A 399 -7.64 7.43 -1.61
C GLU A 399 -6.57 8.41 -1.11
N ILE A 400 -5.84 8.08 -0.05
CA ILE A 400 -4.73 8.89 0.45
C ILE A 400 -3.55 8.93 -0.53
N LYS A 401 -3.24 7.80 -1.19
CA LYS A 401 -2.25 7.79 -2.28
C LYS A 401 -2.68 8.71 -3.42
N ARG A 402 -3.96 8.64 -3.84
CA ARG A 402 -4.50 9.52 -4.89
C ARG A 402 -4.49 11.00 -4.47
N ALA A 403 -4.85 11.30 -3.23
CA ALA A 403 -4.81 12.66 -2.69
C ALA A 403 -3.37 13.20 -2.61
N ALA A 404 -2.40 12.38 -2.19
CA ALA A 404 -0.99 12.73 -2.16
C ALA A 404 -0.42 12.98 -3.57
N GLU A 405 -0.82 12.17 -4.55
CA GLU A 405 -0.44 12.38 -5.95
C GLU A 405 -1.02 13.69 -6.50
N LEU A 406 -2.32 13.94 -6.32
CA LEU A 406 -2.96 15.22 -6.68
C LEU A 406 -2.29 16.41 -5.99
N PHE A 407 -1.88 16.25 -4.73
CA PHE A 407 -1.14 17.27 -4.00
C PHE A 407 0.21 17.59 -4.67
N GLY A 408 0.93 16.58 -5.15
CA GLY A 408 2.15 16.76 -5.94
C GLY A 408 1.95 17.48 -7.27
N TYR A 409 0.81 17.25 -7.96
CA TYR A 409 0.49 17.94 -9.22
C TYR A 409 0.39 19.46 -9.08
N PHE A 410 -0.10 19.93 -7.93
CA PHE A 410 -0.48 21.33 -7.74
C PHE A 410 0.42 22.09 -6.77
N ILE A 411 1.12 21.42 -5.86
CA ILE A 411 1.93 22.07 -4.83
C ILE A 411 3.41 21.82 -5.13
N ALA A 412 4.19 22.91 -5.19
CA ALA A 412 5.60 22.84 -5.52
C ALA A 412 6.44 22.11 -4.45
N PRO A 413 7.48 21.36 -4.84
CA PRO A 413 8.42 20.69 -3.93
C PRO A 413 8.99 21.57 -2.83
N SER A 414 9.36 22.82 -3.16
CA SER A 414 9.87 23.80 -2.20
C SER A 414 8.90 24.15 -1.08
N THR A 415 7.60 23.88 -1.26
CA THR A 415 6.57 24.13 -0.23
C THR A 415 6.34 22.91 0.64
N TRP A 416 6.25 21.71 0.05
CA TRP A 416 5.87 20.52 0.82
C TRP A 416 7.04 19.78 1.46
N TRP A 417 8.25 19.89 0.90
CA TRP A 417 9.43 19.22 1.46
C TRP A 417 9.72 19.65 2.91
N PRO A 418 9.75 20.95 3.27
CA PRO A 418 9.96 21.38 4.65
C PRO A 418 8.89 20.89 5.65
N LEU A 419 7.71 20.47 5.16
CA LEU A 419 6.63 19.95 5.99
C LEU A 419 6.79 18.46 6.32
N LEU A 420 7.63 17.75 5.56
CA LEU A 420 7.80 16.29 5.62
C LEU A 420 9.23 15.87 5.97
N GLU A 421 10.22 16.76 5.84
CA GLU A 421 11.65 16.50 6.12
C GLU A 421 11.89 15.87 7.50
N ALA A 422 11.28 16.42 8.54
CA ALA A 422 11.41 15.88 9.90
C ALA A 422 10.76 14.50 10.07
N GLU A 423 9.79 14.14 9.24
CA GLU A 423 8.94 12.95 9.36
C GLU A 423 9.46 11.74 8.54
N VAL A 424 10.58 11.87 7.81
CA VAL A 424 11.14 10.83 6.91
C VAL A 424 11.53 9.53 7.65
N ASP A 425 11.59 9.55 8.98
CA ASP A 425 11.76 8.38 9.85
C ASP A 425 10.48 7.53 9.99
N SER A 426 9.33 8.06 9.56
CA SER A 426 8.04 7.37 9.55
C SER A 426 7.74 6.70 8.21
N TRP A 427 7.28 5.45 8.24
CA TRP A 427 6.83 4.73 7.04
C TRP A 427 5.62 5.41 6.38
N ALA A 428 4.80 6.14 7.14
CA ALA A 428 3.64 6.86 6.64
C ALA A 428 4.08 8.08 5.80
N ALA A 429 5.11 8.80 6.26
CA ALA A 429 5.69 9.91 5.51
C ALA A 429 6.32 9.45 4.20
N LEU A 430 7.06 8.34 4.21
CA LEU A 430 7.61 7.74 2.99
C LEU A 430 6.52 7.33 1.98
N LEU A 431 5.38 6.80 2.46
CA LEU A 431 4.23 6.50 1.60
C LEU A 431 3.67 7.77 0.97
N VAL A 432 3.46 8.82 1.77
CA VAL A 432 2.95 10.11 1.29
C VAL A 432 3.93 10.73 0.29
N LEU A 433 5.22 10.81 0.63
CA LEU A 433 6.30 11.33 -0.23
C LEU A 433 6.35 10.59 -1.57
N ALA A 434 6.35 9.26 -1.58
CA ALA A 434 6.39 8.48 -2.82
C ALA A 434 5.26 8.86 -3.79
N ASN A 435 4.06 9.16 -3.28
CA ASN A 435 2.93 9.53 -4.12
C ASN A 435 2.93 11.03 -4.47
N ILE A 436 3.36 11.91 -3.57
CA ILE A 436 3.60 13.33 -3.91
C ILE A 436 4.61 13.45 -5.04
N ILE A 437 5.70 12.67 -5.00
CA ILE A 437 6.73 12.65 -6.04
C ILE A 437 6.13 12.23 -7.39
N ARG A 438 5.31 11.17 -7.42
CA ARG A 438 4.63 10.71 -8.66
C ARG A 438 3.79 11.78 -9.33
N GLY A 439 3.14 12.65 -8.55
CA GLY A 439 2.38 13.77 -9.07
C GLY A 439 3.20 15.02 -9.36
N SER A 440 4.45 15.10 -8.91
CA SER A 440 5.27 16.31 -9.00
C SER A 440 5.87 16.50 -10.39
N ARG A 441 6.19 17.75 -10.73
CA ARG A 441 6.95 18.08 -11.95
C ARG A 441 8.43 17.77 -11.75
N ALA A 442 9.01 17.03 -12.69
CA ALA A 442 10.40 16.61 -12.66
C ALA A 442 11.36 17.82 -12.51
N GLU A 443 11.12 18.89 -13.26
CA GLU A 443 12.01 20.06 -13.29
C GLU A 443 12.08 20.77 -11.92
N LEU A 444 10.98 20.80 -11.18
CA LEU A 444 10.92 21.42 -9.86
C LEU A 444 11.48 20.52 -8.75
N LEU A 445 11.41 19.20 -8.93
CA LEU A 445 12.04 18.25 -8.01
C LEU A 445 13.56 18.31 -8.11
N GLN A 446 14.08 18.43 -9.34
CA GLN A 446 15.52 18.46 -9.68
C GLN A 446 16.28 19.66 -9.11
N GLU A 447 15.58 20.65 -8.55
CA GLU A 447 16.19 21.70 -7.77
C GLU A 447 16.71 21.14 -6.42
N LYS A 448 16.64 21.94 -5.35
CA LYS A 448 17.20 21.60 -4.03
C LYS A 448 16.61 20.33 -3.40
N VAL A 449 15.35 20.00 -3.72
CA VAL A 449 14.58 18.96 -3.01
C VAL A 449 15.11 17.56 -3.32
N LEU A 450 15.51 17.27 -4.56
CA LEU A 450 16.04 15.96 -4.93
C LEU A 450 17.29 15.60 -4.10
N GLU A 451 18.23 16.54 -3.96
CA GLU A 451 19.45 16.34 -3.17
C GLU A 451 19.17 16.21 -1.67
N GLU A 452 18.34 17.08 -1.10
CA GLU A 452 18.02 17.06 0.34
C GLU A 452 17.26 15.78 0.72
N LEU A 453 16.27 15.40 -0.08
CA LEU A 453 15.45 14.23 0.18
C LEU A 453 16.26 12.94 0.10
N CYS A 454 17.07 12.77 -0.96
CA CYS A 454 17.96 11.61 -1.07
C CYS A 454 18.97 11.55 0.07
N ARG A 455 19.56 12.69 0.46
CA ARG A 455 20.51 12.76 1.57
C ARG A 455 19.88 12.34 2.90
N GLU A 456 18.71 12.88 3.22
CA GLU A 456 17.98 12.51 4.45
C GLU A 456 17.57 11.03 4.44
N ALA A 457 17.10 10.51 3.30
CA ALA A 457 16.69 9.12 3.18
C ALA A 457 17.87 8.13 3.19
N ALA A 458 19.06 8.56 2.76
CA ALA A 458 20.30 7.79 2.80
C ALA A 458 21.01 7.83 4.16
N ASP A 459 20.57 8.71 5.07
CA ASP A 459 21.15 8.81 6.42
C ASP A 459 21.11 7.43 7.12
N PRO A 460 22.22 6.98 7.73
CA PRO A 460 22.30 5.68 8.39
C PRO A 460 21.22 5.42 9.45
N ASP A 461 20.80 6.43 10.21
CA ASP A 461 19.80 6.28 11.27
C ASP A 461 18.41 6.02 10.71
N ARG A 462 18.15 6.48 9.48
CA ARG A 462 16.88 6.25 8.75
C ARG A 462 16.94 5.02 7.86
N CYS A 463 17.92 4.99 6.95
CA CYS A 463 18.07 4.01 5.88
C CYS A 463 18.25 2.57 6.39
N ARG A 464 18.90 2.39 7.54
CA ARG A 464 19.17 1.08 8.14
C ARG A 464 18.00 0.53 8.97
N THR A 465 16.81 1.12 8.86
CA THR A 465 15.60 0.64 9.56
C THR A 465 15.05 -0.66 8.96
N ARG A 466 15.06 -1.75 9.75
CA ARG A 466 14.59 -3.08 9.33
C ARG A 466 13.13 -3.35 9.71
N LYS A 467 12.20 -2.60 9.11
CA LYS A 467 10.74 -2.81 9.28
C LYS A 467 10.07 -2.96 7.91
N PRO A 468 9.16 -3.94 7.70
CA PRO A 468 8.63 -4.23 6.37
C PRO A 468 7.90 -3.05 5.72
N LYS A 469 7.00 -2.37 6.45
CA LYS A 469 6.33 -1.15 5.94
C LYS A 469 7.30 -0.02 5.63
N TYR A 470 8.36 0.12 6.42
CA TYR A 470 9.35 1.19 6.23
C TYR A 470 10.18 0.93 4.97
N GLN A 471 10.82 -0.23 4.87
CA GLN A 471 11.63 -0.60 3.70
C GLN A 471 10.81 -0.58 2.41
N THR A 472 9.58 -1.09 2.44
CA THR A 472 8.69 -1.07 1.26
C THR A 472 8.44 0.35 0.76
N ASN A 473 8.09 1.28 1.67
CA ASN A 473 7.80 2.66 1.27
C ASN A 473 9.07 3.47 0.96
N LEU A 474 10.22 3.14 1.56
CA LEU A 474 11.52 3.72 1.21
C LEU A 474 11.89 3.36 -0.24
N LEU A 475 11.68 2.09 -0.62
CA LEU A 475 11.89 1.62 -2.00
C LEU A 475 10.89 2.23 -2.98
N HIS A 476 9.61 2.36 -2.63
CA HIS A 476 8.63 3.05 -3.48
C HIS A 476 8.94 4.53 -3.67
N MET A 477 9.48 5.19 -2.64
CA MET A 477 9.93 6.57 -2.73
C MET A 477 11.13 6.67 -3.69
N SER A 478 12.14 5.81 -3.53
CA SER A 478 13.29 5.76 -4.44
C SER A 478 12.87 5.45 -5.87
N GLU A 479 11.93 4.53 -6.06
CA GLU A 479 11.37 4.20 -7.36
C GLU A 479 10.65 5.39 -7.99
N ALA A 480 9.81 6.10 -7.22
CA ALA A 480 9.12 7.29 -7.71
C ALA A 480 10.09 8.39 -8.17
N LEU A 481 11.21 8.59 -7.47
CA LEU A 481 12.25 9.53 -7.91
C LEU A 481 12.88 9.10 -9.22
N LEU A 482 13.25 7.82 -9.35
CA LEU A 482 13.84 7.27 -10.58
C LEU A 482 12.88 7.40 -11.77
N ASP A 483 11.60 7.13 -11.56
CA ASP A 483 10.57 7.17 -12.61
C ASP A 483 10.25 8.61 -13.04
N VAL A 484 10.20 9.57 -12.10
CA VAL A 484 9.82 10.98 -12.38
C VAL A 484 11.02 11.82 -12.84
N CYS A 485 12.16 11.73 -12.16
CA CYS A 485 13.32 12.57 -12.44
C CYS A 485 14.25 11.98 -13.52
N GLY A 486 14.14 10.68 -13.83
CA GLY A 486 14.92 10.03 -14.88
C GLY A 486 16.42 10.29 -14.77
N GLU A 487 17.05 10.74 -15.85
CA GLU A 487 18.50 11.00 -15.93
C GLU A 487 19.03 11.99 -14.88
N ALA A 488 18.18 12.91 -14.37
CA ALA A 488 18.61 13.87 -13.36
C ALA A 488 18.93 13.22 -12.00
N CYS A 489 18.45 11.99 -11.75
CA CYS A 489 18.85 11.21 -10.59
C CYS A 489 20.33 10.84 -10.59
N ALA A 490 21.06 10.98 -11.71
CA ALA A 490 22.51 10.79 -11.76
C ALA A 490 23.27 11.67 -10.75
N ASN A 491 22.75 12.88 -10.45
CA ASN A 491 23.36 13.80 -9.49
C ASN A 491 23.30 13.29 -8.04
N VAL A 492 22.32 12.43 -7.73
CA VAL A 492 22.08 11.85 -6.40
C VAL A 492 22.23 10.33 -6.41
N ALA A 493 22.91 9.79 -7.43
CA ALA A 493 23.04 8.36 -7.64
C ALA A 493 23.70 7.64 -6.48
N ASP A 494 24.68 8.26 -5.83
CA ASP A 494 25.33 7.73 -4.63
C ASP A 494 24.34 7.46 -3.49
N ASP A 495 23.43 8.40 -3.25
CA ASP A 495 22.47 8.33 -2.15
C ASP A 495 21.35 7.33 -2.49
N LEU A 496 20.86 7.32 -3.73
CA LEU A 496 19.92 6.31 -4.24
C LEU A 496 20.53 4.91 -4.21
N PHE A 497 21.81 4.76 -4.57
CA PHE A 497 22.53 3.50 -4.48
C PHE A 497 22.61 3.06 -3.02
N THR A 498 22.99 3.97 -2.11
CA THR A 498 23.08 3.68 -0.67
C THR A 498 21.74 3.20 -0.12
N ILE A 499 20.64 3.87 -0.49
CA ILE A 499 19.28 3.49 -0.08
C ILE A 499 18.94 2.07 -0.53
N ASN A 500 19.01 1.82 -1.83
CA ASN A 500 18.58 0.55 -2.40
C ASN A 500 19.53 -0.60 -2.00
N PHE A 501 20.84 -0.36 -1.98
CA PHE A 501 21.83 -1.36 -1.59
C PHE A 501 21.71 -1.71 -0.10
N THR A 502 21.44 -0.74 0.77
CA THR A 502 21.22 -1.02 2.20
C THR A 502 20.01 -1.93 2.39
N VAL A 503 18.87 -1.63 1.76
CA VAL A 503 17.69 -2.51 1.84
C VAL A 503 17.96 -3.88 1.22
N TYR A 504 18.69 -3.95 0.12
CA TYR A 504 19.12 -5.20 -0.52
C TYR A 504 20.01 -6.07 0.39
N ALA A 505 20.89 -5.44 1.18
CA ALA A 505 21.81 -6.11 2.09
C ALA A 505 21.14 -6.60 3.37
N MET A 506 20.10 -5.91 3.84
CA MET A 506 19.38 -6.25 5.07
C MET A 506 17.85 -6.28 4.89
N PRO A 507 17.34 -7.10 3.94
CA PRO A 507 15.91 -7.16 3.67
C PRO A 507 15.16 -7.82 4.84
N VAL A 508 13.91 -7.43 5.05
CA VAL A 508 13.00 -8.16 5.92
C VAL A 508 12.56 -9.48 5.27
N ASP A 509 12.32 -9.48 3.95
CA ASP A 509 11.91 -10.65 3.17
C ASP A 509 12.41 -10.60 1.71
N ASN A 510 12.19 -11.69 0.97
CA ASN A 510 12.65 -11.82 -0.41
C ASN A 510 11.94 -10.88 -1.40
N GLN A 511 10.71 -10.45 -1.11
CA GLN A 511 9.97 -9.54 -1.99
C GLN A 511 10.59 -8.14 -1.91
N ILE A 512 10.88 -7.65 -0.71
CA ILE A 512 11.59 -6.39 -0.48
C ILE A 512 13.00 -6.46 -1.10
N GLN A 513 13.69 -7.59 -0.96
CA GLN A 513 15.00 -7.78 -1.59
C GLN A 513 14.93 -7.64 -3.12
N PHE A 514 13.92 -8.25 -3.75
CA PHE A 514 13.71 -8.15 -5.20
C PHE A 514 13.40 -6.71 -5.64
N MET A 515 12.56 -5.99 -4.89
CA MET A 515 12.27 -4.58 -5.17
C MET A 515 13.54 -3.72 -5.12
N ALA A 516 14.41 -3.95 -4.13
CA ALA A 516 15.68 -3.23 -4.01
C ALA A 516 16.61 -3.50 -5.21
N ILE A 517 16.70 -4.76 -5.67
CA ILE A 517 17.47 -5.12 -6.87
C ILE A 517 16.87 -4.44 -8.12
N SER A 518 15.54 -4.43 -8.25
CA SER A 518 14.85 -3.77 -9.36
C SER A 518 15.16 -2.28 -9.41
N ASN A 519 15.17 -1.59 -8.27
CA ASN A 519 15.55 -0.18 -8.20
C ASN A 519 17.04 0.04 -8.51
N LEU A 520 17.93 -0.84 -8.07
CA LEU A 520 19.35 -0.80 -8.46
C LEU A 520 19.50 -0.96 -9.99
N ASP A 521 18.72 -1.84 -10.61
CA ASP A 521 18.75 -2.00 -12.08
C ASP A 521 18.18 -0.77 -12.80
N LYS A 522 17.11 -0.16 -12.28
CA LYS A 522 16.60 1.14 -12.78
C LYS A 522 17.67 2.23 -12.66
N LEU A 523 18.36 2.34 -11.52
CA LEU A 523 19.45 3.30 -11.32
C LEU A 523 20.61 3.06 -12.31
N ARG A 524 20.98 1.78 -12.56
CA ARG A 524 21.96 1.40 -13.59
C ARG A 524 21.58 1.96 -14.97
N TYR A 525 20.32 1.88 -15.37
CA TYR A 525 19.85 2.44 -16.65
C TYR A 525 19.93 3.97 -16.66
N VAL A 526 19.46 4.63 -15.59
CA VAL A 526 19.48 6.09 -15.44
C VAL A 526 20.89 6.66 -15.56
N GLU A 527 21.86 6.00 -14.93
CA GLU A 527 23.27 6.40 -14.97
C GLU A 527 24.04 5.94 -16.20
N LYS A 528 23.34 5.29 -17.15
CA LYS A 528 23.91 4.76 -18.39
C LYS A 528 25.12 3.86 -18.12
N CYS A 529 25.02 3.04 -17.07
CA CYS A 529 26.00 2.03 -16.72
C CYS A 529 25.94 0.85 -17.72
N GLY A 530 26.91 -0.07 -17.62
CA GLY A 530 26.98 -1.27 -18.47
C GLY A 530 25.79 -2.22 -18.28
N LYS A 531 25.80 -3.37 -18.98
CA LYS A 531 24.66 -4.32 -19.01
C LYS A 531 24.38 -5.02 -17.67
N THR A 532 25.31 -4.97 -16.72
CA THR A 532 25.24 -5.72 -15.46
C THR A 532 25.27 -4.77 -14.25
N LEU A 533 24.67 -5.20 -13.13
CA LEU A 533 24.73 -4.47 -11.86
C LEU A 533 26.15 -4.23 -11.38
N THR A 534 27.10 -5.10 -11.74
CA THR A 534 28.53 -4.94 -11.43
C THR A 534 29.06 -3.57 -11.89
N SER A 535 28.64 -3.09 -13.05
CA SER A 535 29.07 -1.77 -13.57
C SER A 535 28.55 -0.58 -12.75
N LEU A 536 27.37 -0.72 -12.13
CA LEU A 536 26.86 0.26 -11.17
C LEU A 536 27.67 0.19 -9.87
N TYR A 537 27.97 -1.03 -9.41
CA TYR A 537 28.66 -1.23 -8.14
C TYR A 537 30.11 -0.71 -8.22
N GLU A 538 30.76 -0.80 -9.38
CA GLU A 538 32.09 -0.22 -9.64
C GLU A 538 32.16 1.27 -9.31
N ARG A 539 31.06 2.00 -9.50
CA ARG A 539 30.97 3.43 -9.19
C ARG A 539 30.68 3.70 -7.72
N HIS A 540 29.71 3.00 -7.13
CA HIS A 540 29.12 3.44 -5.85
C HIS A 540 29.47 2.57 -4.63
N ILE A 541 29.93 1.33 -4.81
CA ILE A 541 30.17 0.42 -3.68
C ILE A 541 31.24 0.93 -2.71
N GLY A 542 32.18 1.74 -3.19
CA GLY A 542 33.21 2.37 -2.37
C GLY A 542 32.63 3.25 -1.26
N LYS A 543 31.59 4.05 -1.54
CA LYS A 543 30.94 4.92 -0.54
C LYS A 543 30.26 4.11 0.56
N VAL A 544 29.57 3.03 0.18
CA VAL A 544 28.93 2.11 1.14
C VAL A 544 29.96 1.44 2.04
N LEU A 545 31.07 0.95 1.47
CA LEU A 545 32.15 0.32 2.25
C LEU A 545 32.85 1.32 3.17
N ALA A 546 33.09 2.55 2.71
CA ALA A 546 33.66 3.62 3.53
C ALA A 546 32.71 4.07 4.66
N GLY A 547 31.40 3.88 4.50
CA GLY A 547 30.37 4.16 5.50
C GLY A 547 30.21 3.09 6.58
N ILE A 548 30.99 2.00 6.51
CA ILE A 548 31.06 0.99 7.58
C ILE A 548 32.06 1.50 8.63
N THR A 549 31.54 2.00 9.74
CA THR A 549 32.32 2.67 10.79
C THR A 549 32.08 2.11 12.19
N SER A 550 31.10 1.23 12.37
CA SER A 550 30.85 0.61 13.67
C SER A 550 31.94 -0.40 14.04
N ASP A 551 32.27 -0.44 15.33
CA ASP A 551 33.24 -1.39 15.90
C ASP A 551 32.79 -2.83 15.66
N ALA A 552 33.62 -3.63 14.97
CA ALA A 552 33.29 -5.00 14.62
C ALA A 552 33.09 -5.92 15.83
N LEU A 553 33.59 -5.53 17.02
CA LEU A 553 33.33 -6.24 18.28
C LEU A 553 31.87 -6.17 18.70
N THR A 554 31.12 -5.16 18.24
CA THR A 554 29.69 -4.98 18.56
C THR A 554 28.77 -5.66 17.56
N TRP A 555 29.32 -6.27 16.51
CA TRP A 555 28.52 -6.84 15.44
C TRP A 555 27.78 -8.10 15.91
N THR A 556 26.53 -8.19 15.48
CA THR A 556 25.66 -9.35 15.58
C THR A 556 25.18 -9.73 14.18
N MET A 557 24.47 -10.86 14.05
CA MET A 557 23.87 -11.25 12.77
C MET A 557 22.90 -10.22 12.18
N LEU A 558 22.36 -9.31 13.00
CA LEU A 558 21.43 -8.26 12.58
C LEU A 558 22.09 -6.90 12.35
N THR A 559 23.38 -6.74 12.67
CA THR A 559 24.07 -5.45 12.55
C THR A 559 24.14 -5.01 11.08
N PRO A 560 23.69 -3.78 10.73
CA PRO A 560 23.67 -3.30 9.34
C PRO A 560 25.03 -3.37 8.65
N ASP A 561 26.08 -2.91 9.30
CA ASP A 561 27.44 -2.87 8.73
C ASP A 561 27.98 -4.25 8.36
N ARG A 562 27.69 -5.27 9.18
CA ARG A 562 27.97 -6.67 8.86
C ARG A 562 27.21 -7.15 7.62
N CYS A 563 25.91 -6.82 7.54
CA CYS A 563 25.07 -7.17 6.38
C CYS A 563 25.58 -6.49 5.10
N LEU A 564 25.97 -5.21 5.18
CA LEU A 564 26.54 -4.44 4.08
C LEU A 564 27.84 -5.06 3.58
N LEU A 565 28.77 -5.40 4.49
CA LEU A 565 30.03 -6.07 4.14
C LEU A 565 29.77 -7.44 3.48
N GLU A 566 28.91 -8.26 4.07
CA GLU A 566 28.56 -9.58 3.51
C GLU A 566 27.98 -9.44 2.11
N CYS A 567 27.03 -8.52 1.92
CA CYS A 567 26.38 -8.27 0.65
C CYS A 567 27.39 -7.80 -0.40
N ALA A 568 28.25 -6.85 -0.03
CA ALA A 568 29.30 -6.34 -0.91
C ALA A 568 30.26 -7.46 -1.34
N LEU A 569 30.70 -8.32 -0.42
CA LEU A 569 31.55 -9.47 -0.73
C LEU A 569 30.86 -10.48 -1.64
N THR A 570 29.57 -10.74 -1.42
CA THR A 570 28.86 -11.80 -2.14
C THR A 570 28.44 -11.38 -3.55
N HIS A 571 28.01 -10.13 -3.71
CA HIS A 571 27.24 -9.70 -4.88
C HIS A 571 27.95 -8.68 -5.77
N SER A 572 29.08 -8.11 -5.35
CA SER A 572 29.76 -7.06 -6.15
C SER A 572 30.55 -7.59 -7.34
N GLY A 573 30.86 -8.88 -7.40
CA GLY A 573 31.66 -9.45 -8.49
C GLY A 573 32.99 -8.71 -8.64
N SER A 574 33.38 -8.38 -9.87
CA SER A 574 34.64 -7.67 -10.16
C SER A 574 34.72 -6.24 -9.59
N ALA A 575 33.58 -5.63 -9.21
CA ALA A 575 33.55 -4.28 -8.65
C ALA A 575 34.32 -4.15 -7.32
N MET A 576 34.44 -5.25 -6.55
CA MET A 576 35.17 -5.23 -5.28
C MET A 576 36.67 -4.97 -5.46
N GLY A 577 37.21 -5.18 -6.66
CA GLY A 577 38.63 -5.07 -6.95
C GLY A 577 39.21 -3.68 -6.77
N ALA A 578 38.43 -2.63 -7.02
CA ALA A 578 38.85 -1.25 -6.76
C ALA A 578 38.86 -0.92 -5.25
N GLN A 579 38.10 -1.67 -4.45
CA GLN A 579 37.82 -1.37 -3.04
C GLN A 579 38.55 -2.28 -2.05
N LEU A 580 39.56 -3.04 -2.50
CA LEU A 580 40.33 -3.94 -1.64
C LEU A 580 40.96 -3.24 -0.42
N HIS A 581 41.33 -1.97 -0.58
CA HIS A 581 41.89 -1.13 0.48
C HIS A 581 40.90 -0.82 1.62
N LEU A 582 39.58 -0.81 1.33
CA LEU A 582 38.52 -0.68 2.34
C LEU A 582 38.14 -2.05 2.92
N ILE A 583 38.15 -3.09 2.09
CA ILE A 583 37.73 -4.44 2.49
C ILE A 583 38.74 -5.11 3.43
N ALA A 584 40.05 -4.96 3.17
CA ALA A 584 41.09 -5.62 3.98
C ALA A 584 41.03 -5.23 5.48
N PRO A 585 40.98 -3.93 5.85
CA PRO A 585 40.83 -3.52 7.24
C PRO A 585 39.56 -4.09 7.90
N LEU A 586 38.42 -4.05 7.20
CA LEU A 586 37.15 -4.57 7.70
C LEU A 586 37.22 -6.08 7.98
N LEU A 587 37.81 -6.86 7.06
CA LEU A 587 38.03 -8.29 7.26
C LEU A 587 38.96 -8.58 8.43
N LYS A 588 40.03 -7.80 8.59
CA LYS A 588 40.97 -7.92 9.71
C LYS A 588 40.27 -7.68 11.05
N GLU A 589 39.43 -6.67 11.13
CA GLU A 589 38.72 -6.31 12.35
C GLU A 589 37.63 -7.34 12.70
N CYS A 590 36.73 -7.67 11.75
CA CYS A 590 35.60 -8.57 12.01
C CYS A 590 36.00 -10.05 12.16
N LEU A 591 37.22 -10.42 11.76
CA LEU A 591 37.75 -11.77 11.96
C LEU A 591 38.89 -11.81 12.99
N ALA A 592 39.17 -10.70 13.69
CA ALA A 592 40.23 -10.60 14.69
C ALA A 592 40.06 -11.59 15.86
N THR A 593 41.17 -11.97 16.48
CA THR A 593 41.21 -12.80 17.70
C THR A 593 41.84 -12.02 18.86
N PRO A 594 41.29 -12.05 20.09
CA PRO A 594 40.00 -12.58 20.55
C PRO A 594 38.90 -11.48 20.58
N LYS A 595 37.62 -11.87 20.68
CA LYS A 595 36.42 -11.05 21.07
C LYS A 595 35.36 -10.71 20.02
N VAL A 596 35.47 -11.08 18.75
CA VAL A 596 34.33 -10.94 17.80
C VAL A 596 33.32 -12.08 17.98
N ASP A 597 32.04 -11.77 17.81
CA ASP A 597 30.94 -12.74 17.85
C ASP A 597 31.20 -13.94 16.90
N PRO A 598 31.11 -15.18 17.39
CA PRO A 598 31.41 -16.36 16.60
C PRO A 598 30.48 -16.62 15.41
N GLU A 599 29.19 -16.28 15.52
CA GLU A 599 28.24 -16.46 14.41
C GLU A 599 28.57 -15.50 13.27
N VAL A 600 28.91 -14.25 13.62
CA VAL A 600 29.40 -13.25 12.67
C VAL A 600 30.66 -13.76 11.96
N LYS A 601 31.63 -14.28 12.71
CA LYS A 601 32.86 -14.85 12.13
C LYS A 601 32.56 -15.99 11.16
N LEU A 602 31.74 -16.96 11.58
CA LEU A 602 31.37 -18.10 10.73
C LEU A 602 30.71 -17.64 9.44
N LYS A 603 29.83 -16.64 9.53
CA LYS A 603 29.12 -16.09 8.38
C LYS A 603 30.07 -15.40 7.41
N ILE A 604 30.93 -14.50 7.91
CA ILE A 604 31.91 -13.79 7.06
C ILE A 604 32.94 -14.76 6.47
N PHE A 605 33.43 -15.74 7.23
CA PHE A 605 34.32 -16.78 6.68
C PHE A 605 33.64 -17.60 5.57
N THR A 606 32.36 -17.97 5.75
CA THR A 606 31.63 -18.72 4.71
C THR A 606 31.51 -17.89 3.42
N THR A 607 31.21 -16.59 3.54
CA THR A 607 31.18 -15.67 2.41
C THR A 607 32.56 -15.51 1.78
N LEU A 608 33.61 -15.29 2.58
CA LEU A 608 34.98 -15.15 2.10
C LEU A 608 35.48 -16.40 1.38
N SER A 609 35.15 -17.60 1.87
CA SER A 609 35.45 -18.87 1.20
C SER A 609 34.83 -18.93 -0.19
N THR A 610 33.57 -18.48 -0.34
CA THR A 610 32.89 -18.42 -1.63
C THR A 610 33.54 -17.40 -2.56
N VAL A 611 33.97 -16.25 -2.03
CA VAL A 611 34.67 -15.20 -2.79
C VAL A 611 36.01 -15.71 -3.31
N LEU A 612 36.80 -16.37 -2.46
CA LEU A 612 38.11 -16.94 -2.80
C LEU A 612 37.99 -18.08 -3.82
N LEU A 613 36.94 -18.92 -3.71
CA LEU A 613 36.67 -19.99 -4.68
C LEU A 613 36.34 -19.46 -6.08
N ARG A 614 35.85 -18.21 -6.18
CA ARG A 614 35.54 -17.49 -7.44
C ARG A 614 36.55 -16.37 -7.73
N ARG A 615 37.79 -16.48 -7.23
CA ARG A 615 38.82 -15.43 -7.36
C ARG A 615 39.07 -14.94 -8.79
N ASP A 616 39.03 -15.82 -9.79
CA ASP A 616 39.24 -15.46 -11.21
C ASP A 616 38.13 -14.59 -11.80
N VAL A 617 36.95 -14.60 -11.18
CA VAL A 617 35.81 -13.74 -11.56
C VAL A 617 35.84 -12.46 -10.72
N ASN A 618 35.97 -12.61 -9.39
CA ASN A 618 35.87 -11.50 -8.45
C ASN A 618 37.06 -10.53 -8.50
N PHE A 619 38.24 -11.00 -8.89
CA PHE A 619 39.47 -10.17 -8.93
C PHE A 619 40.01 -9.97 -10.35
N ARG A 620 39.20 -10.25 -11.37
CA ARG A 620 39.60 -10.14 -12.80
C ARG A 620 40.11 -8.76 -13.17
N THR A 621 39.51 -7.72 -12.60
CA THR A 621 39.79 -6.30 -12.91
C THR A 621 40.80 -5.66 -11.95
N CYS A 622 41.34 -6.40 -10.97
CA CYS A 622 42.28 -5.86 -9.98
C CYS A 622 43.68 -5.63 -10.56
N ASP A 623 44.35 -4.57 -10.10
CA ASP A 623 45.81 -4.42 -10.26
C ASP A 623 46.53 -5.56 -9.52
N ASN A 624 47.54 -6.17 -10.15
CA ASN A 624 48.24 -7.33 -9.59
C ASN A 624 48.88 -7.01 -8.23
N ASP A 625 49.55 -5.86 -8.11
CA ASP A 625 50.27 -5.47 -6.87
C ASP A 625 49.29 -5.27 -5.70
N LYS A 626 48.14 -4.63 -5.95
CA LYS A 626 47.10 -4.40 -4.93
C LYS A 626 46.43 -5.71 -4.51
N LEU A 627 46.20 -6.60 -5.48
CA LEU A 627 45.63 -7.91 -5.23
C LEU A 627 46.58 -8.79 -4.41
N GLU A 628 47.87 -8.80 -4.74
CA GLU A 628 48.89 -9.53 -3.98
C GLU A 628 48.97 -9.02 -2.53
N ALA A 629 49.01 -7.70 -2.33
CA ALA A 629 48.99 -7.10 -1.00
C ALA A 629 47.71 -7.48 -0.21
N PHE A 630 46.54 -7.39 -0.84
CA PHE A 630 45.26 -7.78 -0.22
C PHE A 630 45.25 -9.26 0.18
N LEU A 631 45.65 -10.15 -0.72
CA LEU A 631 45.67 -11.59 -0.47
C LEU A 631 46.67 -11.96 0.62
N LYS A 632 47.82 -11.28 0.67
CA LYS A 632 48.77 -11.45 1.77
C LYS A 632 48.15 -11.11 3.12
N ILE A 633 47.43 -9.98 3.22
CA ILE A 633 46.70 -9.60 4.43
C ILE A 633 45.63 -10.67 4.77
N VAL A 634 44.83 -11.09 3.79
CA VAL A 634 43.77 -12.09 4.03
C VAL A 634 44.36 -13.44 4.48
N LEU A 635 45.48 -13.87 3.91
CA LEU A 635 46.07 -15.15 4.25
C LEU A 635 46.83 -15.10 5.59
N GLU A 636 47.70 -14.11 5.79
CA GLU A 636 48.60 -14.03 6.95
C GLU A 636 47.94 -13.38 8.17
N GLU A 637 47.08 -12.37 7.99
CA GLU A 637 46.51 -11.59 9.10
C GLU A 637 45.06 -11.94 9.42
N VAL A 638 44.33 -12.56 8.49
CA VAL A 638 42.92 -12.94 8.69
C VAL A 638 42.76 -14.45 8.89
N ILE A 639 43.23 -15.27 7.94
CA ILE A 639 43.03 -16.71 7.96
C ILE A 639 43.97 -17.38 8.98
N MET A 640 45.28 -17.17 8.88
CA MET A 640 46.28 -17.83 9.72
C MET A 640 46.02 -17.72 11.24
N PRO A 641 45.70 -16.53 11.80
CA PRO A 641 45.45 -16.42 13.24
C PRO A 641 44.25 -17.26 13.71
N ASN A 642 43.25 -17.44 12.85
CA ASN A 642 42.07 -18.24 13.12
C ASN A 642 42.27 -19.74 12.84
N LEU A 643 43.46 -20.18 12.44
CA LEU A 643 43.85 -21.60 12.34
C LEU A 643 44.50 -22.13 13.63
N VAL A 644 44.93 -21.25 14.53
CA VAL A 644 45.62 -21.65 15.77
C VAL A 644 44.65 -22.40 16.69
N TRP A 645 45.08 -23.57 17.16
CA TRP A 645 44.26 -24.41 18.03
C TRP A 645 43.91 -23.69 19.34
N THR A 646 42.63 -23.76 19.69
CA THR A 646 42.05 -23.24 20.93
C THR A 646 40.91 -24.15 21.38
N ALA A 647 40.73 -24.31 22.70
CA ALA A 647 39.72 -25.22 23.23
C ALA A 647 38.29 -24.68 23.06
N GLY A 648 37.34 -25.58 22.80
CA GLY A 648 35.89 -25.29 22.75
C GLY A 648 35.25 -25.49 21.36
N ARG A 649 33.96 -25.84 21.34
CA ARG A 649 33.20 -26.12 20.10
C ARG A 649 33.13 -24.93 19.14
N THR A 650 33.00 -23.73 19.70
CA THR A 650 32.95 -22.48 18.93
C THR A 650 34.29 -22.18 18.25
N ALA A 651 35.38 -22.37 18.98
CA ALA A 651 36.73 -22.24 18.45
C ALA A 651 37.00 -23.29 17.36
N GLU A 652 36.55 -24.52 17.57
CA GLU A 652 36.62 -25.61 16.59
C GLU A 652 35.87 -25.27 15.30
N ALA A 653 34.63 -24.77 15.37
CA ALA A 653 33.86 -24.36 14.20
C ALA A 653 34.52 -23.19 13.45
N THR A 654 35.05 -22.20 14.19
CA THR A 654 35.76 -21.05 13.61
C THR A 654 37.01 -21.51 12.85
N ARG A 655 37.80 -22.44 13.44
CA ARG A 655 38.96 -23.05 12.78
C ARG A 655 38.56 -23.80 11.51
N ALA A 656 37.47 -24.57 11.55
CA ALA A 656 36.98 -25.29 10.37
C ALA A 656 36.64 -24.31 9.22
N ALA A 657 35.98 -23.19 9.52
CA ALA A 657 35.64 -22.16 8.55
C ALA A 657 36.89 -21.45 7.99
N ALA A 658 37.87 -21.14 8.84
CA ALA A 658 39.15 -20.58 8.40
C ALA A 658 39.94 -21.58 7.51
N ALA A 659 39.96 -22.86 7.86
CA ALA A 659 40.58 -23.92 7.06
C ALA A 659 39.87 -24.07 5.70
N ALA A 660 38.54 -23.92 5.65
CA ALA A 660 37.78 -23.90 4.40
C ALA A 660 38.13 -22.70 3.52
N CYS A 661 38.35 -21.51 4.11
CA CYS A 661 38.84 -20.34 3.38
C CYS A 661 40.23 -20.56 2.79
N LEU A 662 41.14 -21.13 3.59
CA LEU A 662 42.49 -21.50 3.13
C LEU A 662 42.42 -22.47 1.94
N CYS A 663 41.57 -23.51 2.02
CA CYS A 663 41.35 -24.41 0.90
C CYS A 663 40.84 -23.70 -0.35
N ALA A 664 39.82 -22.86 -0.19
CA ALA A 664 39.23 -22.13 -1.31
C ALA A 664 40.23 -21.18 -1.97
N ALA A 665 41.10 -20.56 -1.18
CA ALA A 665 42.21 -19.76 -1.68
C ALA A 665 43.19 -20.61 -2.50
N LEU A 666 43.63 -21.76 -1.99
CA LEU A 666 44.71 -22.54 -2.60
C LEU A 666 44.28 -23.44 -3.76
N GLN A 667 43.00 -23.83 -3.78
CA GLN A 667 42.49 -24.77 -4.77
C GLN A 667 42.43 -24.10 -6.15
N ASP A 668 43.02 -24.74 -7.16
CA ASP A 668 42.73 -24.46 -8.56
C ASP A 668 41.42 -25.15 -8.94
N ARG A 669 40.48 -24.43 -9.55
CA ARG A 669 39.22 -25.02 -10.04
C ARG A 669 39.54 -26.06 -11.13
N PRO A 670 38.96 -27.28 -11.08
CA PRO A 670 38.68 -27.99 -12.32
C PRO A 670 37.69 -27.13 -13.12
N ALA A 671 37.89 -26.98 -14.43
CA ALA A 671 36.97 -26.26 -15.29
C ALA A 671 35.54 -26.80 -15.09
N GLU A 672 34.65 -26.01 -14.49
CA GLU A 672 33.22 -26.30 -14.52
C GLU A 672 32.77 -26.22 -15.99
N PRO A 673 31.98 -27.17 -16.50
CA PRO A 673 31.28 -26.94 -17.76
C PRO A 673 30.38 -25.72 -17.58
N PRO A 674 30.26 -24.84 -18.59
CA PRO A 674 29.54 -23.59 -18.44
C PRO A 674 28.10 -23.87 -18.00
N ALA A 675 27.75 -23.41 -16.81
CA ALA A 675 26.37 -23.41 -16.35
C ALA A 675 25.56 -22.54 -17.32
N ALA A 676 24.45 -23.07 -17.82
CA ALA A 676 23.53 -22.35 -18.69
C ALA A 676 22.90 -21.19 -17.89
N THR A 677 23.49 -20.00 -17.99
CA THR A 677 22.78 -18.73 -17.83
C THR A 677 22.52 -18.16 -19.23
N PRO A 678 21.26 -17.86 -19.61
CA PRO A 678 21.02 -17.11 -20.83
C PRO A 678 21.43 -15.67 -20.53
N HIS A 679 22.54 -15.24 -21.12
CA HIS A 679 22.91 -13.86 -21.47
C HIS A 679 24.44 -13.73 -21.56
N ALA A 680 25.05 -14.43 -22.51
CA ALA A 680 26.33 -14.02 -23.06
C ALA A 680 26.07 -12.83 -24.01
N GLY A 681 25.94 -11.63 -23.44
CA GLY A 681 26.06 -10.39 -24.19
C GLY A 681 27.53 -10.19 -24.54
N GLY A 682 27.84 -10.19 -25.83
CA GLY A 682 29.20 -10.08 -26.34
C GLY A 682 29.85 -8.75 -25.94
N ASP A 683 30.83 -8.86 -25.06
CA ASP A 683 31.80 -7.82 -24.78
C ASP A 683 33.15 -8.50 -25.10
N GLY A 684 33.76 -8.09 -26.22
CA GLY A 684 34.88 -8.77 -26.88
C GLY A 684 36.23 -8.54 -26.21
N ASP A 685 36.43 -9.09 -25.02
CA ASP A 685 37.77 -9.27 -24.44
C ASP A 685 37.89 -10.66 -23.79
N THR A 686 38.43 -11.61 -24.55
CA THR A 686 38.60 -13.03 -24.21
C THR A 686 39.83 -13.29 -23.33
N GLY A 687 40.17 -12.37 -22.44
CA GLY A 687 41.28 -12.52 -21.51
C GLY A 687 40.83 -13.08 -20.15
N ASP A 688 40.75 -14.40 -20.01
CA ASP A 688 40.57 -15.02 -18.68
C ASP A 688 41.85 -14.81 -17.85
N LYS A 689 41.90 -13.69 -17.10
CA LYS A 689 42.97 -13.40 -16.15
C LYS A 689 42.91 -14.41 -15.01
N LYS A 690 43.76 -15.45 -15.07
CA LYS A 690 43.94 -16.41 -13.98
C LYS A 690 44.62 -15.72 -12.79
N VAL A 691 43.95 -15.68 -11.65
CA VAL A 691 44.46 -15.10 -10.41
C VAL A 691 45.37 -16.11 -9.72
N ASN A 692 46.68 -15.86 -9.82
CA ASN A 692 47.71 -16.68 -9.21
C ASN A 692 48.11 -16.05 -7.86
N LEU A 693 47.73 -16.70 -6.75
CA LEU A 693 48.04 -16.20 -5.40
C LEU A 693 49.54 -16.11 -5.12
N PHE A 694 50.31 -17.04 -5.71
CA PHE A 694 51.74 -17.18 -5.48
C PHE A 694 52.45 -17.34 -6.82
N PRO A 695 52.74 -16.23 -7.52
CA PRO A 695 53.34 -16.28 -8.85
C PRO A 695 54.78 -16.78 -8.84
N THR A 696 55.55 -16.50 -7.79
CA THR A 696 56.99 -16.79 -7.71
C THR A 696 57.34 -17.69 -6.54
N LYS A 697 58.56 -18.26 -6.55
CA LYS A 697 59.09 -19.03 -5.42
C LYS A 697 59.17 -18.17 -4.16
N GLU A 698 59.65 -16.94 -4.31
CA GLU A 698 59.87 -15.96 -3.24
C GLU A 698 58.55 -15.54 -2.56
N SER A 699 57.42 -15.59 -3.28
CA SER A 699 56.10 -15.32 -2.71
C SER A 699 55.55 -16.49 -1.88
N LEU A 700 55.85 -17.73 -2.25
CA LEU A 700 55.28 -18.93 -1.63
C LEU A 700 56.13 -19.47 -0.47
N GLU A 701 57.46 -19.40 -0.59
CA GLU A 701 58.39 -20.02 0.36
C GLU A 701 58.22 -19.49 1.81
N PRO A 702 58.15 -18.16 2.08
CA PRO A 702 57.91 -17.66 3.43
C PRO A 702 56.52 -18.03 3.98
N PHE A 703 55.52 -18.12 3.10
CA PHE A 703 54.18 -18.53 3.47
C PHE A 703 54.14 -20.01 3.87
N LEU A 704 54.83 -20.88 3.14
CA LEU A 704 54.96 -22.31 3.44
C LEU A 704 55.62 -22.54 4.81
N GLU A 705 56.70 -21.82 5.11
CA GLU A 705 57.40 -21.93 6.40
C GLU A 705 56.48 -21.69 7.60
N LYS A 706 55.59 -20.69 7.48
CA LYS A 706 54.59 -20.37 8.53
C LYS A 706 53.39 -21.32 8.52
N MET A 707 52.93 -21.75 7.33
CA MET A 707 51.70 -22.52 7.17
C MET A 707 51.87 -24.01 7.48
N VAL A 708 53.03 -24.61 7.16
CA VAL A 708 53.27 -26.04 7.39
C VAL A 708 53.08 -26.45 8.87
N PRO A 709 53.63 -25.74 9.87
CA PRO A 709 53.39 -26.04 11.28
C PRO A 709 51.90 -25.98 11.68
N LEU A 710 51.15 -25.03 11.11
CA LEU A 710 49.71 -24.91 11.37
C LEU A 710 48.94 -26.10 10.78
N LEU A 711 49.21 -26.47 9.53
CA LEU A 711 48.56 -27.62 8.88
C LEU A 711 48.88 -28.94 9.58
N VAL A 712 50.11 -29.11 10.06
CA VAL A 712 50.51 -30.26 10.87
C VAL A 712 49.66 -30.36 12.13
N GLY A 713 49.41 -29.25 12.83
CA GLY A 713 48.52 -29.23 14.00
C GLY A 713 47.06 -29.50 13.65
N LEU A 714 46.56 -28.91 12.56
CA LEU A 714 45.16 -29.06 12.14
C LEU A 714 44.82 -30.47 11.61
N ALA A 715 45.81 -31.21 11.11
CA ALA A 715 45.61 -32.58 10.65
C ALA A 715 45.22 -33.52 11.80
N ASP A 716 45.54 -33.17 13.04
CA ASP A 716 45.14 -33.88 14.26
C ASP A 716 44.00 -33.18 15.01
N ASP A 717 43.30 -32.23 14.39
CA ASP A 717 42.20 -31.49 15.02
C ASP A 717 41.01 -32.42 15.35
N ASN A 718 40.26 -32.11 16.40
CA ASN A 718 39.07 -32.86 16.82
C ASN A 718 37.96 -32.83 15.76
N SER A 719 37.81 -31.73 15.03
CA SER A 719 36.78 -31.59 14.00
C SER A 719 37.13 -32.37 12.74
N MET A 720 36.23 -33.26 12.35
CA MET A 720 36.29 -33.98 11.07
C MET A 720 36.42 -33.01 9.89
N LEU A 721 35.68 -31.89 9.88
CA LEU A 721 35.70 -30.92 8.79
C LEU A 721 37.06 -30.21 8.72
N THR A 722 37.63 -29.84 9.86
CA THR A 722 38.96 -29.22 9.93
C THR A 722 40.02 -30.16 9.34
N ARG A 723 39.99 -31.45 9.68
CA ARG A 723 40.92 -32.45 9.12
C ARG A 723 40.76 -32.60 7.61
N GLN A 724 39.52 -32.67 7.10
CA GLN A 724 39.25 -32.76 5.65
C GLN A 724 39.76 -31.53 4.87
N HIS A 725 39.45 -30.33 5.37
CA HIS A 725 39.94 -29.10 4.75
C HIS A 725 41.47 -29.05 4.81
N THR A 726 42.08 -29.39 5.95
CA THR A 726 43.55 -29.42 6.07
C THR A 726 44.20 -30.32 5.03
N MET A 727 43.70 -31.55 4.83
CA MET A 727 44.19 -32.47 3.81
C MET A 727 44.09 -31.89 2.39
N ARG A 728 42.97 -31.26 2.06
CA ARG A 728 42.79 -30.58 0.76
C ARG A 728 43.76 -29.41 0.59
N ALA A 729 43.95 -28.59 1.62
CA ALA A 729 44.91 -27.49 1.60
C ALA A 729 46.34 -28.01 1.42
N VAL A 730 46.71 -29.11 2.09
CA VAL A 730 48.00 -29.79 1.93
C VAL A 730 48.21 -30.28 0.50
N CYS A 731 47.22 -30.92 -0.12
CA CYS A 731 47.31 -31.32 -1.54
C CYS A 731 47.58 -30.12 -2.44
N CYS A 732 46.80 -29.03 -2.27
CA CYS A 732 46.94 -27.84 -3.11
C CYS A 732 48.32 -27.19 -2.93
N LEU A 733 48.79 -27.07 -1.69
CA LEU A 733 50.12 -26.51 -1.40
C LEU A 733 51.24 -27.37 -1.93
N ALA A 734 51.14 -28.70 -1.86
CA ALA A 734 52.16 -29.60 -2.38
C ALA A 734 52.33 -29.43 -3.90
N VAL A 735 51.21 -29.36 -4.63
CA VAL A 735 51.21 -29.11 -6.07
C VAL A 735 51.79 -27.73 -6.40
N LEU A 736 51.34 -26.68 -5.71
CA LEU A 736 51.84 -25.31 -5.92
C LEU A 736 53.34 -25.20 -5.60
N ALA A 737 53.77 -25.76 -4.47
CA ALA A 737 55.16 -25.75 -4.05
C ALA A 737 56.08 -26.50 -5.02
N ARG A 738 55.59 -27.62 -5.59
CA ARG A 738 56.31 -28.36 -6.62
C ARG A 738 56.45 -27.55 -7.90
N GLN A 739 55.38 -26.90 -8.36
CA GLN A 739 55.39 -26.04 -9.55
C GLN A 739 56.31 -24.82 -9.41
N ARG A 740 56.57 -24.34 -8.18
CA ARG A 740 57.46 -23.20 -7.89
C ARG A 740 58.86 -23.60 -7.43
N GLY A 741 59.16 -24.90 -7.34
CA GLY A 741 60.48 -25.39 -6.92
C GLY A 741 60.82 -25.13 -5.45
N CYS A 742 59.82 -25.02 -4.57
CA CYS A 742 60.00 -24.85 -3.11
C CYS A 742 59.51 -26.05 -2.28
N PHE A 743 59.02 -27.13 -2.91
CA PHE A 743 58.67 -28.36 -2.17
C PHE A 743 59.92 -29.18 -1.86
N THR A 744 60.36 -29.16 -0.59
CA THR A 744 61.56 -29.86 -0.12
C THR A 744 61.22 -31.20 0.54
N GLY A 745 62.23 -32.07 0.67
CA GLY A 745 62.10 -33.33 1.42
C GLY A 745 61.63 -33.09 2.87
N GLU A 746 62.17 -32.08 3.54
CA GLU A 746 61.77 -31.72 4.90
C GLU A 746 60.29 -31.34 5.03
N ILE A 747 59.76 -30.55 4.09
CA ILE A 747 58.34 -30.18 4.05
C ILE A 747 57.48 -31.43 3.84
N LEU A 748 57.85 -32.28 2.88
CA LEU A 748 57.20 -33.56 2.63
C LEU A 748 57.18 -34.40 3.92
N HIS A 749 58.33 -34.53 4.60
CA HIS A 749 58.48 -35.36 5.80
C HIS A 749 57.67 -34.84 6.99
N LYS A 750 57.57 -33.52 7.17
CA LYS A 750 56.73 -32.89 8.20
C LYS A 750 55.24 -33.15 7.96
N LEU A 751 54.79 -33.03 6.71
CA LEU A 751 53.37 -33.16 6.36
C LEU A 751 52.91 -34.62 6.34
N TYR A 752 53.59 -35.49 5.58
CA TYR A 752 53.10 -36.86 5.35
C TYR A 752 52.99 -37.66 6.66
N PHE A 753 53.88 -37.42 7.63
CA PHE A 753 53.94 -38.21 8.86
C PHE A 753 52.66 -38.05 9.69
N VAL A 754 52.06 -36.85 9.73
CA VAL A 754 50.80 -36.62 10.43
C VAL A 754 49.61 -37.11 9.62
N ILE A 755 49.66 -36.96 8.29
CA ILE A 755 48.62 -37.52 7.39
C ILE A 755 48.60 -39.06 7.45
N LEU A 756 49.75 -39.71 7.59
CA LEU A 756 49.85 -41.16 7.68
C LEU A 756 49.04 -41.73 8.85
N LYS A 757 49.04 -41.02 9.98
CA LYS A 757 48.24 -41.36 11.17
C LYS A 757 46.74 -41.19 10.97
N ARG A 758 46.28 -40.63 9.83
CA ARG A 758 44.86 -40.44 9.51
C ARG A 758 44.28 -41.54 8.63
N LEU A 759 45.09 -42.52 8.23
CA LEU A 759 44.58 -43.77 7.67
C LEU A 759 43.74 -44.56 8.69
N ASP A 760 44.03 -44.38 9.98
CA ASP A 760 43.30 -44.91 11.14
C ASP A 760 42.25 -43.93 11.73
N ASP A 761 41.86 -42.88 11.00
CA ASP A 761 40.88 -41.90 11.48
C ASP A 761 39.50 -42.54 11.71
N SER A 762 38.69 -42.00 12.62
CA SER A 762 37.33 -42.50 12.86
C SER A 762 36.35 -42.20 11.72
N SER A 763 36.69 -41.29 10.81
CA SER A 763 35.87 -40.92 9.66
C SER A 763 36.41 -41.50 8.36
N ASP A 764 35.64 -42.36 7.68
CA ASP A 764 36.01 -42.92 6.37
C ASP A 764 36.32 -41.86 5.31
N LYS A 765 35.64 -40.70 5.38
CA LYS A 765 35.96 -39.56 4.51
C LYS A 765 37.37 -39.02 4.77
N VAL A 766 37.75 -38.85 6.04
CA VAL A 766 39.09 -38.38 6.41
C VAL A 766 40.14 -39.42 6.01
N ARG A 767 39.85 -40.71 6.17
CA ARG A 767 40.72 -41.81 5.74
C ARG A 767 40.98 -41.76 4.24
N SER A 768 39.93 -41.62 3.43
CA SER A 768 40.04 -41.45 1.96
C SER A 768 40.85 -40.20 1.59
N PHE A 769 40.56 -39.04 2.21
CA PHE A 769 41.37 -37.84 1.99
C PHE A 769 42.84 -38.04 2.40
N ALA A 770 43.14 -38.82 3.44
CA ALA A 770 44.50 -39.12 3.85
C ALA A 770 45.23 -39.94 2.77
N VAL A 771 44.59 -40.96 2.20
CA VAL A 771 45.14 -41.74 1.08
C VAL A 771 45.47 -40.83 -0.10
N HIS A 772 44.50 -40.02 -0.53
CA HIS A 772 44.70 -39.08 -1.63
C HIS A 772 45.81 -38.06 -1.35
N THR A 773 45.91 -37.58 -0.12
CA THR A 773 46.93 -36.61 0.30
C THR A 773 48.32 -37.22 0.31
N LEU A 774 48.48 -38.45 0.80
CA LEU A 774 49.76 -39.18 0.76
C LEU A 774 50.21 -39.39 -0.69
N VAL A 775 49.30 -39.82 -1.56
CA VAL A 775 49.59 -39.95 -3.01
C VAL A 775 50.07 -38.63 -3.57
N THR A 776 49.33 -37.54 -3.32
CA THR A 776 49.66 -36.20 -3.84
C THR A 776 51.01 -35.70 -3.34
N LEU A 777 51.30 -35.85 -2.05
CA LEU A 777 52.55 -35.43 -1.43
C LEU A 777 53.76 -36.12 -2.06
N PHE A 778 53.73 -37.45 -2.19
CA PHE A 778 54.84 -38.21 -2.72
C PHE A 778 54.93 -38.20 -4.25
N CYS A 779 53.82 -38.04 -4.99
CA CYS A 779 53.88 -37.78 -6.44
C CYS A 779 54.49 -36.41 -6.75
N ASN A 780 54.39 -35.44 -5.84
CA ASN A 780 54.98 -34.10 -5.97
C ASN A 780 56.34 -33.96 -5.28
N ARG A 781 56.96 -35.05 -4.82
CA ARG A 781 58.28 -35.07 -4.15
C ARG A 781 59.37 -34.33 -4.97
N PRO A 782 60.45 -33.84 -4.33
CA PRO A 782 61.61 -33.31 -5.04
C PRO A 782 62.11 -34.27 -6.13
N ALA A 783 62.63 -33.75 -7.24
CA ALA A 783 63.09 -34.58 -8.36
C ALA A 783 64.26 -35.49 -7.95
N GLU A 784 65.13 -34.98 -7.07
CA GLU A 784 66.27 -35.71 -6.49
C GLU A 784 65.89 -36.24 -5.10
N TYR A 785 64.87 -37.10 -5.03
CA TYR A 785 64.48 -37.73 -3.76
C TYR A 785 65.37 -38.94 -3.48
N ASP A 786 66.35 -38.77 -2.58
CA ASP A 786 67.26 -39.84 -2.17
C ASP A 786 66.55 -40.88 -1.30
N THR A 787 66.18 -42.01 -1.91
CA THR A 787 65.51 -43.13 -1.24
C THR A 787 66.43 -43.93 -0.33
N VAL A 788 67.75 -43.74 -0.41
CA VAL A 788 68.72 -44.35 0.51
C VAL A 788 68.77 -43.52 1.79
N LEU A 789 68.95 -42.20 1.66
CA LEU A 789 68.97 -41.28 2.80
C LEU A 789 67.62 -41.25 3.53
N TYR A 790 66.52 -41.22 2.78
CA TYR A 790 65.16 -41.14 3.32
C TYR A 790 64.43 -42.49 3.36
N GLY A 791 65.16 -43.61 3.23
CA GLY A 791 64.57 -44.94 3.15
C GLY A 791 63.67 -45.29 4.33
N ALA A 792 63.96 -44.80 5.54
CA ALA A 792 63.09 -44.98 6.70
C ALA A 792 61.70 -44.34 6.53
N HIS A 793 61.58 -43.21 5.84
CA HIS A 793 60.30 -42.55 5.57
C HIS A 793 59.46 -43.34 4.56
N VAL A 794 60.11 -43.86 3.52
CA VAL A 794 59.47 -44.72 2.50
C VAL A 794 59.06 -46.06 3.10
N ASP A 795 59.91 -46.63 3.97
CA ASP A 795 59.62 -47.86 4.71
C ASP A 795 58.37 -47.70 5.58
N ALA A 796 58.29 -46.61 6.35
CA ALA A 796 57.14 -46.28 7.19
C ALA A 796 55.85 -46.07 6.37
N LEU A 797 55.93 -45.36 5.24
CA LEU A 797 54.81 -45.14 4.33
C LEU A 797 54.23 -46.47 3.84
N TYR A 798 55.08 -47.33 3.26
CA TYR A 798 54.65 -48.62 2.72
C TYR A 798 54.13 -49.55 3.81
N ASN A 799 54.77 -49.61 4.99
CA ASN A 799 54.27 -50.43 6.09
C ASN A 799 52.85 -50.03 6.49
N ALA A 800 52.61 -48.74 6.71
CA ALA A 800 51.31 -48.26 7.15
C ALA A 800 50.23 -48.51 6.07
N MET A 801 50.51 -48.17 4.82
CA MET A 801 49.53 -48.33 3.73
C MET A 801 49.21 -49.80 3.41
N LEU A 802 50.20 -50.70 3.45
CA LEU A 802 50.00 -52.11 3.16
C LEU A 802 49.07 -52.81 4.17
N VAL A 803 49.01 -52.36 5.43
CA VAL A 803 48.08 -52.91 6.43
C VAL A 803 46.62 -52.72 6.00
N HIS A 804 46.31 -51.61 5.35
CA HIS A 804 44.94 -51.27 4.92
C HIS A 804 44.50 -51.93 3.61
N LEU A 805 45.35 -52.75 2.96
CA LEU A 805 44.90 -53.60 1.86
C LEU A 805 43.93 -54.71 2.31
N ASP A 806 43.91 -54.99 3.62
CA ASP A 806 42.99 -55.92 4.28
C ASP A 806 41.87 -55.23 5.06
N ASP A 807 41.61 -53.95 4.77
CA ASP A 807 40.54 -53.20 5.43
C ASP A 807 39.15 -53.87 5.26
N ALA A 808 38.24 -53.61 6.21
CA ALA A 808 36.88 -54.14 6.13
C ALA A 808 36.08 -53.51 4.98
N ASP A 809 36.35 -52.25 4.62
CA ASP A 809 35.67 -51.58 3.51
C ASP A 809 36.32 -51.94 2.15
N GLU A 810 35.52 -52.51 1.24
CA GLU A 810 35.96 -52.83 -0.11
C GLU A 810 36.36 -51.60 -0.94
N ASN A 811 35.67 -50.47 -0.78
CA ASN A 811 35.97 -49.25 -1.53
C ASN A 811 37.30 -48.65 -1.07
N PHE A 812 37.49 -48.55 0.25
CA PHE A 812 38.76 -48.08 0.80
C PHE A 812 39.94 -48.98 0.42
N ARG A 813 39.77 -50.32 0.40
CA ARG A 813 40.80 -51.25 -0.11
C ARG A 813 41.17 -50.99 -1.57
N LYS A 814 40.19 -50.72 -2.44
CA LYS A 814 40.44 -50.38 -3.85
C LYS A 814 41.22 -49.08 -3.96
N GLU A 815 40.83 -48.05 -3.22
CA GLU A 815 41.52 -46.76 -3.16
C GLU A 815 42.97 -46.93 -2.67
N MET A 816 43.18 -47.71 -1.61
CA MET A 816 44.51 -48.00 -1.06
C MET A 816 45.39 -48.77 -2.04
N LEU A 817 44.83 -49.75 -2.76
CA LEU A 817 45.55 -50.49 -3.79
C LEU A 817 45.98 -49.57 -4.94
N GLU A 818 45.09 -48.72 -5.43
CA GLU A 818 45.41 -47.74 -6.47
C GLU A 818 46.48 -46.75 -6.01
N ALA A 819 46.43 -46.33 -4.74
CA ALA A 819 47.44 -45.46 -4.14
C ALA A 819 48.81 -46.13 -4.06
N LEU A 820 48.89 -47.38 -3.60
CA LEU A 820 50.14 -48.16 -3.56
C LEU A 820 50.71 -48.44 -4.94
N ILE A 821 49.86 -48.67 -5.94
CA ILE A 821 50.27 -48.78 -7.34
C ILE A 821 50.93 -47.46 -7.79
N LYS A 822 50.28 -46.32 -7.55
CA LYS A 822 50.84 -45.01 -7.91
C LYS A 822 52.15 -44.69 -7.20
N LEU A 823 52.30 -45.10 -5.94
CA LEU A 823 53.47 -44.85 -5.11
C LEU A 823 54.58 -45.88 -5.28
N SER A 824 54.37 -46.90 -6.11
CA SER A 824 55.37 -47.94 -6.37
C SER A 824 56.59 -47.43 -7.14
N ASP A 825 56.49 -46.26 -7.77
CA ASP A 825 57.57 -45.58 -8.50
C ASP A 825 58.66 -45.01 -7.57
N ILE A 826 58.37 -44.84 -6.28
CA ILE A 826 59.31 -44.23 -5.32
C ILE A 826 60.48 -45.19 -5.05
N ASP A 827 60.19 -46.39 -4.54
CA ASP A 827 61.17 -47.45 -4.32
C ASP A 827 60.53 -48.82 -4.61
N PRO A 828 60.45 -49.21 -5.90
CA PRO A 828 59.86 -50.48 -6.31
C PRO A 828 60.52 -51.72 -5.65
N PRO A 829 61.87 -51.80 -5.53
CA PRO A 829 62.54 -52.90 -4.82
C PRO A 829 62.10 -53.03 -3.35
N LEU A 830 62.04 -51.93 -2.61
CA LEU A 830 61.62 -51.95 -1.20
C LEU A 830 60.15 -52.36 -1.06
N LEU A 831 59.25 -51.83 -1.90
CA LEU A 831 57.85 -52.21 -1.88
C LEU A 831 57.66 -53.70 -2.20
N MET A 832 58.35 -54.22 -3.22
CA MET A 832 58.33 -55.64 -3.56
C MET A 832 58.82 -56.52 -2.40
N LYS A 833 59.89 -56.12 -1.73
CA LYS A 833 60.43 -56.82 -0.55
C LYS A 833 59.38 -56.91 0.56
N LYS A 834 58.67 -55.82 0.83
CA LYS A 834 57.61 -55.78 1.87
C LYS A 834 56.39 -56.61 1.49
N VAL A 835 55.93 -56.52 0.24
CA VAL A 835 54.79 -57.32 -0.24
C VAL A 835 55.09 -58.82 -0.14
N LYS A 836 56.31 -59.25 -0.52
CA LYS A 836 56.74 -60.65 -0.40
C LYS A 836 56.89 -61.11 1.05
N ALA A 837 57.43 -60.26 1.93
CA ALA A 837 57.63 -60.60 3.34
C ALA A 837 56.31 -60.85 4.09
N ASN A 838 55.23 -60.18 3.68
CA ASN A 838 53.94 -60.23 4.37
C ASN A 838 52.86 -61.05 3.63
N ILE A 839 53.19 -61.72 2.52
CA ILE A 839 52.22 -62.42 1.65
C ILE A 839 51.31 -63.41 2.39
N ASN A 840 51.83 -64.05 3.44
CA ASN A 840 51.09 -65.04 4.24
C ASN A 840 50.18 -64.41 5.31
N LEU A 841 50.37 -63.13 5.62
CA LEU A 841 49.57 -62.40 6.62
C LEU A 841 48.31 -61.80 6.03
N TYR A 842 48.23 -61.74 4.70
CA TYR A 842 47.20 -60.97 4.04
C TYR A 842 45.94 -61.76 3.67
N ARG A 843 44.77 -61.15 3.89
CA ARG A 843 43.45 -61.74 3.59
C ARG A 843 43.05 -61.54 2.12
N ASN A 844 43.35 -60.39 1.51
CA ASN A 844 42.91 -60.04 0.15
C ASN A 844 43.93 -60.43 -0.94
N LYS A 845 44.12 -61.73 -1.18
CA LYS A 845 45.14 -62.26 -2.13
C LYS A 845 45.15 -61.59 -3.51
N ALA A 846 43.96 -61.27 -4.06
CA ALA A 846 43.83 -60.65 -5.38
C ALA A 846 44.43 -59.24 -5.47
N ALA A 847 44.33 -58.43 -4.40
CA ALA A 847 44.93 -57.10 -4.36
C ALA A 847 46.47 -57.17 -4.36
N TYR A 848 47.05 -58.13 -3.63
CA TYR A 848 48.51 -58.35 -3.61
C TYR A 848 49.04 -58.86 -4.94
N GLU A 849 48.38 -59.85 -5.55
CA GLU A 849 48.77 -60.36 -6.87
C GLU A 849 48.80 -59.23 -7.90
N ARG A 850 47.80 -58.33 -7.87
CA ARG A 850 47.76 -57.15 -8.74
C ARG A 850 48.89 -56.16 -8.45
N LEU A 851 49.17 -55.87 -7.18
CA LEU A 851 50.26 -54.97 -6.79
C LEU A 851 51.64 -55.55 -7.15
N SER A 852 51.90 -56.82 -6.81
CA SER A 852 53.14 -57.52 -7.17
C SER A 852 53.34 -57.58 -8.69
N SER A 853 52.30 -57.91 -9.45
CA SER A 853 52.37 -57.93 -10.92
C SER A 853 52.70 -56.56 -11.51
N HIS A 854 52.23 -55.46 -10.89
CA HIS A 854 52.57 -54.11 -11.32
C HIS A 854 54.03 -53.76 -11.01
N ILE A 855 54.49 -54.03 -9.78
CA ILE A 855 55.87 -53.75 -9.38
C ILE A 855 56.87 -54.58 -10.19
N GLU A 856 56.56 -55.85 -10.50
CA GLU A 856 57.39 -56.66 -11.39
C GLU A 856 57.53 -56.06 -12.80
N LYS A 857 56.48 -55.42 -13.32
CA LYS A 857 56.56 -54.73 -14.61
C LYS A 857 57.48 -53.50 -14.54
N ILE A 858 57.46 -52.76 -13.43
CA ILE A 858 58.36 -51.62 -13.20
C ILE A 858 59.82 -52.07 -13.01
N LEU A 859 60.05 -53.24 -12.40
CA LEU A 859 61.41 -53.77 -12.18
C LEU A 859 62.01 -54.44 -13.43
N LYS A 860 61.16 -54.84 -14.40
CA LYS A 860 61.55 -55.54 -15.65
C LYS A 860 61.68 -54.59 -16.84
N GLY A 861 61.06 -53.42 -16.80
CA GLY A 861 61.17 -52.35 -17.80
C GLY A 861 62.04 -51.23 -17.28
#